data_AF-A0A1W1BGV5-F1
#
_entry.id   AF-A0A1W1BGV5-F1
#
_cell.length_a   1.000
_cell.length_b   1.000
_cell.length_c   1.000
_cell.angle_alpha   90.00
_cell.angle_beta   90.00
_cell.angle_gamma   90.00
#
_symmetry.space_group_name_H-M   'P 1'
#
loop_
_entity.id
_entity.type
_entity.pdbx_description
1 polymer ?
#
loop_
_entity_poly.entity_id
_entity_poly.type
_entity_poly.pdbx_seq_one_letter_code
_entity_poly.pdbx_strand_id
1 'polypeptide(L)'
;MFRKMYIIFVLLVLATSLQSATLAKLYATKGQADKELQALVKKFPSVGFTVAAKNEHLEMHYYKQFHEKNLDLLDFFRTYNRRVARELLLKNPDYGAYTPFNFLAYKMPNGEGSDMTWYGHVDSDTMLNIIGEKDGGNRELFKDMLSRLDSLMQKEMKPAASKTLTFDKPLPKQPLLKMVKKIEDTEDIDSFVESFIMEHDSLFTKHKFVIAGFLDVKFEYDDMGLDFDKYDAYWVSSLCHFEFSNTIFNHGDPQAGIFAPCSIYFYIPKGSNELHVGYAKVENWIVTTGIKDPKKIAYMKRIANEVHETFLELGFEDEVPQVSENKNRGGANEAVLNELKSLKSLILNLNREVQAIKTKLDKLEKSSPKSSISQKEEKSNSEVKKVFKTPKMQLGDNPPEKLTAYYAANPQKVDILVKKLKENGFEILSKEEILKGKIVITVTNDLLKKSGTFIAALNILVDDGNEIRVQNPTYFGAAYLRDDFKYGQYKPVLESLQKVLGDMYQTEDVIEYSRLKDFSFVPEMAHYSDIVELGDGNEPAKKIESEEAKRYIAYTLKLPNGAILVGHKMRMRNNKFLQKIGEGKNAQLLPYQSMVKDDKAYILDPTYYLALSLPLLTMEDFMKIASTPDQIAMSIRRVYR
;
A
#
# COMPACT_ATOMS: atom_id res chain seq x y z
N MET A 1 -68.53 6.28 -61.36
CA MET A 1 -67.50 7.32 -61.56
C MET A 1 -67.15 7.90 -60.20
N PHE A 2 -65.93 7.61 -59.74
CA PHE A 2 -65.14 8.18 -58.64
C PHE A 2 -65.81 8.65 -57.33
N ARG A 3 -65.58 7.84 -56.28
CA ARG A 3 -65.76 8.18 -54.87
C ARG A 3 -64.42 8.70 -54.32
N LYS A 4 -64.46 9.82 -53.60
CA LYS A 4 -63.35 10.50 -52.93
C LYS A 4 -62.55 9.55 -52.00
N MET A 5 -61.22 9.65 -52.03
CA MET A 5 -60.36 9.17 -50.94
C MET A 5 -59.15 10.09 -50.79
N TYR A 6 -59.21 11.00 -49.82
CA TYR A 6 -58.02 11.69 -49.29
C TYR A 6 -57.39 10.77 -48.26
N ILE A 7 -56.18 10.28 -48.54
CA ILE A 7 -55.35 9.58 -47.56
C ILE A 7 -54.51 10.65 -46.85
N ILE A 8 -54.81 10.90 -45.58
CA ILE A 8 -53.96 11.65 -44.66
C ILE A 8 -52.90 10.67 -44.15
N PHE A 9 -51.64 10.91 -44.53
CA PHE A 9 -50.49 10.17 -44.04
C PHE A 9 -50.08 10.79 -42.69
N VAL A 10 -50.48 10.16 -41.57
CA VAL A 10 -49.99 10.53 -40.24
C VAL A 10 -48.60 9.91 -40.08
N LEU A 11 -47.56 10.73 -40.22
CA LEU A 11 -46.18 10.39 -39.88
C LEU A 11 -46.06 10.36 -38.35
N LEU A 12 -46.17 9.17 -37.75
CA LEU A 12 -45.88 8.96 -36.34
C LEU A 12 -44.35 8.96 -36.16
N VAL A 13 -43.75 10.12 -35.93
CA VAL A 13 -42.38 10.22 -35.46
C VAL A 13 -42.35 9.74 -34.00
N LEU A 14 -42.00 8.48 -33.79
CA LEU A 14 -41.56 7.99 -32.48
C LEU A 14 -40.25 8.70 -32.15
N ALA A 15 -40.35 9.87 -31.51
CA ALA A 15 -39.25 10.45 -30.78
C ALA A 15 -38.99 9.54 -29.57
N THR A 16 -38.09 8.57 -29.72
CA THR A 16 -37.45 7.94 -28.57
C THR A 16 -36.67 9.03 -27.85
N SER A 17 -37.23 9.59 -26.77
CA SER A 17 -36.47 10.42 -25.86
C SER A 17 -35.37 9.55 -25.27
N LEU A 18 -34.12 9.73 -25.72
CA LEU A 18 -32.98 9.18 -24.99
C LEU A 18 -33.01 9.83 -23.61
N GLN A 19 -33.38 9.06 -22.60
CA GLN A 19 -33.30 9.50 -21.21
C GLN A 19 -31.82 9.51 -20.80
N SER A 20 -31.31 10.67 -20.39
CA SER A 20 -29.94 10.84 -19.91
C SER A 20 -29.66 9.89 -18.74
N ALA A 21 -28.54 9.17 -18.79
CA ALA A 21 -28.10 8.29 -17.71
C ALA A 21 -27.49 9.09 -16.55
N THR A 22 -27.64 8.62 -15.32
CA THR A 22 -27.09 9.27 -14.12
C THR A 22 -25.63 8.89 -13.90
N LEU A 23 -24.71 9.86 -13.87
CA LEU A 23 -23.32 9.64 -13.45
C LEU A 23 -23.20 9.57 -11.93
N ALA A 24 -23.76 10.55 -11.23
CA ALA A 24 -23.64 10.67 -9.78
C ALA A 24 -24.72 11.58 -9.23
N LYS A 25 -25.14 11.33 -7.99
CA LYS A 25 -25.92 12.27 -7.20
C LYS A 25 -25.02 12.82 -6.10
N LEU A 26 -24.70 14.11 -6.19
CA LEU A 26 -23.88 14.80 -5.21
C LEU A 26 -24.76 15.60 -4.27
N TYR A 27 -24.38 15.62 -3.00
CA TYR A 27 -25.02 16.38 -1.94
C TYR A 27 -24.06 17.44 -1.44
N ALA A 28 -24.60 18.50 -0.82
CA ALA A 28 -23.79 19.61 -0.37
C ALA A 28 -24.20 20.10 1.02
N THR A 29 -23.19 20.47 1.81
CA THR A 29 -23.35 21.17 3.09
C THR A 29 -22.68 22.54 2.99
N LYS A 30 -23.28 23.56 3.62
CA LYS A 30 -22.77 24.93 3.57
C LYS A 30 -21.48 25.08 4.36
N GLY A 31 -20.52 25.81 3.79
CA GLY A 31 -19.21 26.07 4.39
C GLY A 31 -18.22 24.92 4.19
N GLN A 32 -17.18 24.90 5.03
CA GLN A 32 -16.15 23.88 5.06
C GLN A 32 -16.60 22.74 6.00
N ALA A 33 -16.90 21.57 5.45
CA ALA A 33 -17.55 20.46 6.17
C ALA A 33 -16.61 19.32 6.62
N ASP A 34 -15.31 19.58 6.77
CA ASP A 34 -14.28 18.55 7.00
C ASP A 34 -14.54 17.76 8.28
N LYS A 35 -14.92 18.44 9.37
CA LYS A 35 -15.19 17.78 10.67
C LYS A 35 -16.42 16.88 10.59
N GLU A 36 -17.46 17.34 9.90
CA GLU A 36 -18.70 16.60 9.66
C GLU A 36 -18.44 15.38 8.78
N LEU A 37 -17.64 15.52 7.73
CA LEU A 37 -17.22 14.41 6.86
C LEU A 37 -16.41 13.37 7.63
N GLN A 38 -15.44 13.79 8.46
CA GLN A 38 -14.68 12.87 9.31
C GLN A 38 -15.58 12.14 10.31
N ALA A 39 -16.59 12.83 10.88
CA ALA A 39 -17.57 12.21 11.76
C ALA A 39 -18.47 11.20 11.02
N LEU A 40 -18.91 11.52 9.80
CA LEU A 40 -19.67 10.62 8.94
C LEU A 40 -18.86 9.36 8.61
N VAL A 41 -17.61 9.52 8.18
CA VAL A 41 -16.74 8.40 7.78
C VAL A 41 -16.51 7.43 8.94
N LYS A 42 -16.37 7.94 10.18
CA LYS A 42 -16.29 7.09 11.39
C LYS A 42 -17.55 6.25 11.62
N LYS A 43 -18.70 6.63 11.04
CA LYS A 43 -19.97 5.90 11.16
C LYS A 43 -20.23 4.91 10.02
N PHE A 44 -19.41 4.88 8.96
CA PHE A 44 -19.56 3.90 7.87
C PHE A 44 -19.68 2.43 8.35
N PRO A 45 -18.96 1.98 9.40
CA PRO A 45 -19.11 0.62 9.92
C PRO A 45 -20.53 0.28 10.39
N SER A 46 -21.33 1.27 10.83
CA SER A 46 -22.72 1.06 11.27
C SER A 46 -23.65 0.55 10.16
N VAL A 47 -23.26 0.74 8.90
CA VAL A 47 -23.97 0.23 7.71
C VAL A 47 -23.16 -0.82 6.95
N GLY A 48 -22.12 -1.37 7.59
CA GLY A 48 -21.28 -2.45 7.05
C GLY A 48 -20.16 -1.99 6.12
N PHE A 49 -19.95 -0.68 5.97
CA PHE A 49 -18.88 -0.11 5.17
C PHE A 49 -17.61 0.09 5.98
N THR A 50 -16.46 -0.13 5.36
CA THR A 50 -15.15 0.22 5.92
C THR A 50 -14.40 1.13 4.95
N VAL A 51 -13.36 1.81 5.43
CA VAL A 51 -12.50 2.67 4.62
C VAL A 51 -11.12 2.03 4.50
N ALA A 52 -10.78 1.60 3.29
CA ALA A 52 -9.52 0.97 2.95
C ALA A 52 -8.36 1.97 2.91
N ALA A 53 -8.61 3.21 2.52
CA ALA A 53 -7.62 4.29 2.50
C ALA A 53 -8.31 5.66 2.58
N LYS A 54 -7.64 6.61 3.22
CA LYS A 54 -8.04 8.02 3.30
C LYS A 54 -6.95 8.88 2.70
N ASN A 55 -7.29 9.66 1.69
CA ASN A 55 -6.40 10.69 1.16
C ASN A 55 -7.13 12.01 1.34
N GLU A 56 -6.79 12.74 2.39
CA GLU A 56 -7.44 14.00 2.78
C GLU A 56 -6.54 15.19 2.37
N HIS A 57 -7.15 16.34 2.10
CA HIS A 57 -6.46 17.58 1.74
C HIS A 57 -5.48 17.44 0.54
N LEU A 58 -5.92 16.80 -0.55
CA LEU A 58 -5.08 16.67 -1.75
C LEU A 58 -4.73 18.04 -2.36
N GLU A 59 -5.57 19.06 -2.18
CA GLU A 59 -5.28 20.42 -2.63
C GLU A 59 -4.01 20.99 -1.99
N MET A 60 -3.68 20.58 -0.77
CA MET A 60 -2.45 20.99 -0.11
C MET A 60 -1.22 20.32 -0.76
N HIS A 61 -1.38 19.10 -1.27
CA HIS A 61 -0.33 18.43 -2.04
C HIS A 61 -0.11 19.13 -3.38
N TYR A 62 -1.18 19.54 -4.06
CA TYR A 62 -1.06 20.33 -5.29
C TYR A 62 -0.37 21.67 -5.05
N TYR A 63 -0.70 22.36 -3.96
CA TYR A 63 -0.04 23.61 -3.61
C TYR A 63 1.46 23.42 -3.31
N LYS A 64 1.82 22.36 -2.57
CA LYS A 64 3.23 22.06 -2.27
C LYS A 64 4.04 21.72 -3.52
N GLN A 65 3.44 20.96 -4.45
CA GLN A 65 4.16 20.44 -5.62
C GLN A 65 4.11 21.36 -6.85
N PHE A 66 2.95 21.97 -7.12
CA PHE A 66 2.69 22.77 -8.32
C PHE A 66 2.47 24.25 -8.03
N HIS A 67 2.40 24.66 -6.75
CA HIS A 67 2.09 26.03 -6.32
C HIS A 67 0.71 26.53 -6.78
N GLU A 68 -0.23 25.61 -6.96
CA GLU A 68 -1.60 25.88 -7.40
C GLU A 68 -2.59 25.54 -6.30
N LYS A 69 -3.54 26.45 -6.02
CA LYS A 69 -4.59 26.24 -5.02
C LYS A 69 -5.94 26.74 -5.54
N ASN A 70 -6.60 25.91 -6.34
CA ASN A 70 -7.92 26.21 -6.92
C ASN A 70 -9.03 25.36 -6.27
N LEU A 71 -8.74 24.69 -5.16
CA LEU A 71 -9.66 23.97 -4.30
C LEU A 71 -9.40 24.37 -2.84
N ASP A 72 -10.47 24.44 -2.05
CA ASP A 72 -10.39 24.60 -0.60
C ASP A 72 -10.40 23.25 0.14
N LEU A 73 -10.89 22.21 -0.53
CA LEU A 73 -10.95 20.83 -0.03
C LEU A 73 -10.96 19.86 -1.19
N LEU A 74 -10.21 18.76 -1.06
CA LEU A 74 -10.31 17.57 -1.89
C LEU A 74 -9.94 16.34 -1.07
N ASP A 75 -10.95 15.54 -0.73
CA ASP A 75 -10.80 14.31 0.05
C ASP A 75 -11.34 13.09 -0.71
N PHE A 76 -10.58 12.00 -0.62
CA PHE A 76 -10.92 10.69 -1.15
C PHE A 76 -11.02 9.67 -0.01
N PHE A 77 -12.21 9.11 0.19
CA PHE A 77 -12.45 8.04 1.15
C PHE A 77 -12.74 6.74 0.39
N ARG A 78 -11.74 5.85 0.31
CA ARG A 78 -11.83 4.56 -0.39
C ARG A 78 -12.67 3.60 0.43
N THR A 79 -13.92 3.36 0.05
CA THR A 79 -14.86 2.60 0.87
C THR A 79 -15.46 1.40 0.15
N TYR A 80 -15.81 0.37 0.92
CA TYR A 80 -16.53 -0.81 0.45
C TYR A 80 -17.31 -1.45 1.60
N ASN A 81 -18.35 -2.22 1.26
CA ASN A 81 -19.08 -3.03 2.24
C ASN A 81 -18.43 -4.42 2.37
N ARG A 82 -17.97 -4.78 3.57
CA ARG A 82 -17.18 -6.00 3.78
C ARG A 82 -17.92 -7.27 3.37
N ARG A 83 -19.19 -7.41 3.73
CA ARG A 83 -19.93 -8.67 3.51
C ARG A 83 -20.54 -8.76 2.12
N VAL A 84 -21.13 -7.67 1.63
CA VAL A 84 -21.75 -7.65 0.31
C VAL A 84 -20.70 -7.75 -0.79
N ALA A 85 -19.56 -7.06 -0.64
CA ALA A 85 -18.46 -7.18 -1.61
C ALA A 85 -17.97 -8.62 -1.74
N ARG A 86 -17.87 -9.38 -0.64
CA ARG A 86 -17.47 -10.80 -0.69
C ARG A 86 -18.40 -11.61 -1.60
N GLU A 87 -19.70 -11.49 -1.37
CA GLU A 87 -20.71 -12.23 -2.12
C GLU A 87 -20.62 -11.90 -3.61
N LEU A 88 -20.53 -10.62 -3.95
CA LEU A 88 -20.49 -10.15 -5.32
C LEU A 88 -19.19 -10.52 -6.02
N LEU A 89 -18.04 -10.41 -5.35
CA LEU A 89 -16.74 -10.79 -5.91
C LEU A 89 -16.65 -12.29 -6.21
N LEU A 90 -17.22 -13.14 -5.35
CA LEU A 90 -17.30 -14.59 -5.64
C LEU A 90 -18.13 -14.89 -6.89
N LYS A 91 -19.09 -14.03 -7.26
CA LYS A 91 -19.91 -14.20 -8.45
C LYS A 91 -19.22 -13.60 -9.68
N ASN A 92 -18.68 -12.39 -9.57
CA ASN A 92 -18.01 -11.66 -10.64
C ASN A 92 -16.77 -10.93 -10.10
N PRO A 93 -15.54 -11.28 -10.54
CA PRO A 93 -14.33 -10.60 -10.07
C PRO A 93 -14.33 -9.11 -10.42
N ASP A 94 -15.10 -8.66 -11.41
CA ASP A 94 -15.04 -7.26 -11.88
C ASP A 94 -15.66 -6.26 -10.88
N TYR A 95 -16.36 -6.72 -9.83
CA TYR A 95 -16.73 -5.86 -8.69
C TYR A 95 -15.50 -5.26 -7.98
N GLY A 96 -14.29 -5.78 -8.22
CA GLY A 96 -13.03 -5.19 -7.77
C GLY A 96 -12.80 -3.77 -8.30
N ALA A 97 -13.37 -3.42 -9.46
CA ALA A 97 -13.33 -2.06 -9.98
C ALA A 97 -14.00 -1.02 -9.05
N TYR A 98 -14.84 -1.49 -8.12
CA TYR A 98 -15.54 -0.67 -7.13
C TYR A 98 -15.40 -1.21 -5.70
N THR A 99 -14.41 -2.07 -5.44
CA THR A 99 -14.10 -2.59 -4.10
C THR A 99 -12.63 -2.33 -3.78
N PRO A 100 -12.26 -1.15 -3.25
CA PRO A 100 -13.13 -0.04 -2.87
C PRO A 100 -13.51 0.90 -4.02
N PHE A 101 -14.59 1.66 -3.85
CA PHE A 101 -14.91 2.84 -4.67
C PHE A 101 -14.60 4.13 -3.89
N ASN A 102 -14.62 5.28 -4.56
CA ASN A 102 -14.40 6.56 -3.89
C ASN A 102 -15.70 7.18 -3.40
N PHE A 103 -15.74 7.52 -2.12
CA PHE A 103 -16.61 8.57 -1.62
C PHE A 103 -15.82 9.88 -1.65
N LEU A 104 -16.17 10.76 -2.60
CA LEU A 104 -15.51 12.03 -2.86
C LEU A 104 -16.08 13.11 -1.93
N ALA A 105 -15.23 13.99 -1.43
CA ALA A 105 -15.63 15.32 -0.99
C ALA A 105 -14.74 16.40 -1.61
N TYR A 106 -15.32 17.53 -2.00
CA TYR A 106 -14.57 18.66 -2.53
C TYR A 106 -15.25 20.00 -2.27
N LYS A 107 -14.46 21.08 -2.25
CA LYS A 107 -14.95 22.45 -2.20
C LYS A 107 -14.12 23.35 -3.10
N MET A 108 -14.81 24.18 -3.88
CA MET A 108 -14.18 25.19 -4.73
C MET A 108 -14.07 26.52 -3.98
N PRO A 109 -13.02 27.33 -4.23
CA PRO A 109 -12.84 28.63 -3.60
C PRO A 109 -13.76 29.70 -4.18
N ASN A 110 -14.08 29.61 -5.48
CA ASN A 110 -14.84 30.60 -6.23
C ASN A 110 -15.81 29.94 -7.21
N GLY A 111 -16.81 30.69 -7.68
CA GLY A 111 -17.80 30.24 -8.65
C GLY A 111 -19.10 29.72 -8.03
N GLU A 112 -20.01 29.25 -8.87
CA GLU A 112 -21.30 28.72 -8.40
C GLU A 112 -21.10 27.48 -7.51
N GLY A 113 -21.71 27.50 -6.32
CA GLY A 113 -21.59 26.44 -5.33
C GLY A 113 -20.27 26.41 -4.56
N SER A 114 -19.46 27.48 -4.61
CA SER A 114 -18.23 27.61 -3.81
C SER A 114 -18.49 27.83 -2.32
N ASP A 115 -19.71 28.22 -1.93
CA ASP A 115 -20.13 28.31 -0.53
C ASP A 115 -20.50 26.94 0.08
N MET A 116 -20.36 25.85 -0.69
CA MET A 116 -20.73 24.50 -0.31
C MET A 116 -19.56 23.52 -0.44
N THR A 117 -19.43 22.60 0.52
CA THR A 117 -18.68 21.35 0.35
C THR A 117 -19.59 20.30 -0.28
N TRP A 118 -19.19 19.78 -1.44
CA TRP A 118 -19.91 18.76 -2.20
C TRP A 118 -19.34 17.38 -1.94
N TYR A 119 -20.20 16.36 -1.85
CA TYR A 119 -19.78 14.98 -1.60
C TYR A 119 -20.72 13.94 -2.21
N GLY A 120 -20.19 12.75 -2.48
CA GLY A 120 -20.94 11.62 -3.02
C GLY A 120 -20.06 10.61 -3.74
N HIS A 121 -20.68 9.71 -4.49
CA HIS A 121 -20.00 8.66 -5.25
C HIS A 121 -20.66 8.47 -6.64
N VAL A 122 -20.04 7.64 -7.48
CA VAL A 122 -20.62 7.23 -8.77
C VAL A 122 -21.96 6.52 -8.53
N ASP A 123 -22.91 6.75 -9.41
CA ASP A 123 -24.22 6.10 -9.38
C ASP A 123 -24.10 4.58 -9.52
N SER A 124 -24.93 3.86 -8.76
CA SER A 124 -24.92 2.40 -8.70
C SER A 124 -25.21 1.73 -10.04
N ASP A 125 -26.14 2.26 -10.85
CA ASP A 125 -26.43 1.73 -12.18
C ASP A 125 -25.27 2.00 -13.13
N THR A 126 -24.62 3.16 -13.05
CA THR A 126 -23.41 3.45 -13.82
C THR A 126 -22.27 2.49 -13.47
N MET A 127 -22.03 2.23 -12.19
CA MET A 127 -21.03 1.23 -11.76
C MET A 127 -21.35 -0.15 -12.34
N LEU A 128 -22.59 -0.64 -12.15
CA LEU A 128 -23.03 -1.95 -12.63
C LEU A 128 -22.94 -2.08 -14.16
N ASN A 129 -23.23 -1.01 -14.89
CA ASN A 129 -23.14 -0.98 -16.34
C ASN A 129 -21.69 -0.97 -16.84
N ILE A 130 -20.78 -0.31 -16.12
CA ILE A 130 -19.33 -0.34 -16.42
C ILE A 130 -18.75 -1.74 -16.21
N ILE A 131 -19.13 -2.47 -15.16
CA ILE A 131 -18.67 -3.86 -14.98
C ILE A 131 -19.46 -4.88 -15.80
N GLY A 132 -20.52 -4.44 -16.50
CA GLY A 132 -21.34 -5.30 -17.34
C GLY A 132 -22.17 -6.33 -16.57
N GLU A 133 -22.55 -6.06 -15.32
CA GLU A 133 -23.39 -6.97 -14.53
C GLU A 133 -24.80 -7.06 -15.11
N LYS A 134 -25.25 -8.28 -15.37
CA LYS A 134 -26.56 -8.58 -15.97
C LYS A 134 -27.51 -9.31 -15.03
N ASP A 135 -26.99 -9.96 -13.99
CA ASP A 135 -27.82 -10.69 -13.05
C ASP A 135 -28.64 -9.73 -12.19
N GLY A 136 -29.98 -9.85 -12.27
CA GLY A 136 -30.89 -8.95 -11.55
C GLY A 136 -30.71 -9.00 -10.03
N GLY A 137 -30.45 -10.18 -9.46
CA GLY A 137 -30.25 -10.34 -8.01
C GLY A 137 -28.98 -9.65 -7.52
N ASN A 138 -27.87 -9.79 -8.24
CA ASN A 138 -26.62 -9.11 -7.92
C ASN A 138 -26.74 -7.59 -8.05
N ARG A 139 -27.44 -7.10 -9.09
CA ARG A 139 -27.70 -5.67 -9.26
C ARG A 139 -28.48 -5.09 -8.09
N GLU A 140 -29.57 -5.74 -7.70
CA GLU A 140 -30.38 -5.28 -6.55
C GLU A 140 -29.59 -5.34 -5.25
N LEU A 141 -28.80 -6.38 -5.01
CA LEU A 141 -27.94 -6.48 -3.84
C LEU A 141 -26.91 -5.33 -3.77
N PHE A 142 -26.26 -5.00 -4.89
CA PHE A 142 -25.29 -3.90 -4.97
C PHE A 142 -25.96 -2.53 -4.75
N LYS A 143 -27.16 -2.34 -5.32
CA LYS A 143 -27.95 -1.11 -5.14
C LYS A 143 -28.41 -0.92 -3.71
N ASP A 144 -28.95 -1.97 -3.08
CA ASP A 144 -29.36 -1.93 -1.68
C ASP A 144 -28.17 -1.59 -0.78
N MET A 145 -27.01 -2.20 -1.01
CA MET A 145 -25.76 -1.89 -0.31
C MET A 145 -25.43 -0.40 -0.36
N LEU A 146 -25.41 0.22 -1.55
CA LEU A 146 -25.11 1.65 -1.69
C LEU A 146 -26.21 2.55 -1.09
N SER A 147 -27.48 2.16 -1.19
CA SER A 147 -28.60 2.93 -0.63
C SER A 147 -28.50 3.10 0.89
N ARG A 148 -27.90 2.14 1.60
CA ARG A 148 -27.64 2.21 3.04
C ARG A 148 -26.59 3.27 3.37
N LEU A 149 -25.53 3.37 2.56
CA LEU A 149 -24.52 4.42 2.68
C LEU A 149 -25.13 5.80 2.40
N ASP A 150 -25.93 5.92 1.33
CA ASP A 150 -26.64 7.15 0.98
C ASP A 150 -27.60 7.61 2.09
N SER A 151 -28.31 6.66 2.71
CA SER A 151 -29.23 6.93 3.81
C SER A 151 -28.50 7.42 5.06
N LEU A 152 -27.37 6.79 5.40
CA LEU A 152 -26.52 7.23 6.50
C LEU A 152 -25.98 8.64 6.25
N MET A 153 -25.42 8.87 5.06
CA MET A 153 -24.87 10.17 4.68
C MET A 153 -25.92 11.28 4.77
N GLN A 154 -27.13 11.07 4.23
CA GLN A 154 -28.19 12.08 4.30
C GLN A 154 -28.64 12.36 5.73
N LYS A 155 -28.74 11.32 6.56
CA LYS A 155 -29.12 11.43 7.98
C LYS A 155 -28.09 12.24 8.77
N GLU A 156 -26.80 11.96 8.57
CA GLU A 156 -25.72 12.52 9.36
C GLU A 156 -25.33 13.92 8.87
N MET A 157 -25.24 14.12 7.56
CA MET A 157 -24.80 15.39 6.98
C MET A 157 -25.92 16.43 6.86
N LYS A 158 -27.20 15.99 6.80
CA LYS A 158 -28.37 16.87 6.60
C LYS A 158 -28.14 17.88 5.46
N PRO A 159 -27.93 17.40 4.22
CA PRO A 159 -27.48 18.22 3.12
C PRO A 159 -28.43 19.40 2.84
N ALA A 160 -27.85 20.57 2.60
CA ALA A 160 -28.57 21.79 2.25
C ALA A 160 -28.94 21.84 0.75
N ALA A 161 -28.19 21.13 -0.09
CA ALA A 161 -28.41 21.06 -1.53
C ALA A 161 -28.08 19.67 -2.09
N SER A 162 -28.55 19.40 -3.30
CA SER A 162 -28.13 18.24 -4.08
C SER A 162 -28.15 18.57 -5.57
N LYS A 163 -27.30 17.89 -6.35
CA LYS A 163 -27.30 17.94 -7.81
C LYS A 163 -27.10 16.55 -8.39
N THR A 164 -27.75 16.31 -9.52
CA THR A 164 -27.57 15.07 -10.30
C THR A 164 -26.72 15.39 -11.52
N LEU A 165 -25.62 14.66 -11.67
CA LEU A 165 -24.77 14.70 -12.87
C LEU A 165 -25.26 13.62 -13.83
N THR A 166 -25.48 13.97 -15.10
CA THR A 166 -26.01 13.06 -16.12
C THR A 166 -25.18 13.07 -17.38
N PHE A 167 -25.31 12.03 -18.20
CA PHE A 167 -24.64 11.89 -19.48
C PHE A 167 -25.53 11.19 -20.51
N ASP A 168 -25.40 11.59 -21.77
CA ASP A 168 -26.24 11.09 -22.88
C ASP A 168 -25.52 10.07 -23.76
N LYS A 169 -24.18 10.10 -23.76
CA LYS A 169 -23.37 9.22 -24.61
C LYS A 169 -23.35 7.81 -24.04
N PRO A 170 -23.45 6.76 -24.89
CA PRO A 170 -23.29 5.40 -24.40
C PRO A 170 -21.89 5.23 -23.80
N LEU A 171 -21.80 4.36 -22.78
CA LEU A 171 -20.53 3.91 -22.25
C LEU A 171 -19.68 3.27 -23.37
N PRO A 172 -18.33 3.25 -23.23
CA PRO A 172 -17.46 2.59 -24.19
C PRO A 172 -17.85 1.12 -24.36
N LYS A 173 -17.67 0.57 -25.57
CA LYS A 173 -17.96 -0.85 -25.86
C LYS A 173 -17.19 -1.82 -24.94
N GLN A 174 -15.99 -1.41 -24.53
CA GLN A 174 -15.15 -2.10 -23.55
C GLN A 174 -14.85 -1.14 -22.41
N PRO A 175 -15.75 -1.04 -21.43
CA PRO A 175 -15.62 -0.10 -20.31
C PRO A 175 -14.53 -0.52 -19.31
N LEU A 176 -14.15 -1.80 -19.28
CA LEU A 176 -13.02 -2.30 -18.49
C LEU A 176 -11.80 -2.56 -19.36
N LEU A 177 -10.61 -2.29 -18.82
CA LEU A 177 -9.39 -2.96 -19.25
C LEU A 177 -9.35 -4.32 -18.57
N LYS A 178 -9.02 -5.38 -19.31
CA LYS A 178 -8.76 -6.71 -18.77
C LYS A 178 -7.52 -7.29 -19.45
N MET A 179 -6.58 -7.73 -18.64
CA MET A 179 -5.33 -8.34 -19.11
C MET A 179 -4.98 -9.53 -18.23
N VAL A 180 -4.20 -10.45 -18.79
CA VAL A 180 -3.79 -11.68 -18.11
C VAL A 180 -2.30 -11.93 -18.28
N LYS A 181 -1.67 -12.47 -17.25
CA LYS A 181 -0.27 -12.90 -17.24
C LYS A 181 -0.23 -14.35 -16.74
N LYS A 182 0.42 -15.24 -17.48
CA LYS A 182 0.75 -16.58 -16.97
C LYS A 182 1.83 -16.48 -15.93
N ILE A 183 1.67 -17.21 -14.83
CA ILE A 183 2.64 -17.28 -13.74
C ILE A 183 3.24 -18.68 -13.70
N GLU A 184 4.51 -18.78 -13.29
CA GLU A 184 5.15 -20.09 -13.12
C GLU A 184 4.48 -20.86 -11.97
N ASP A 185 4.42 -22.18 -12.11
CA ASP A 185 3.91 -23.05 -11.04
C ASP A 185 4.73 -22.80 -9.77
N THR A 186 4.06 -22.35 -8.71
CA THR A 186 4.67 -22.07 -7.41
C THR A 186 3.88 -22.80 -6.34
N GLU A 187 4.58 -23.54 -5.47
CA GLU A 187 3.96 -24.13 -4.27
C GLU A 187 3.59 -23.05 -3.22
N ASP A 188 4.13 -21.84 -3.39
CA ASP A 188 3.90 -20.70 -2.51
C ASP A 188 3.29 -19.56 -3.34
N ILE A 189 1.97 -19.50 -3.41
CA ILE A 189 1.25 -18.45 -4.14
C ILE A 189 1.36 -17.10 -3.44
N ASP A 190 1.31 -17.13 -2.10
CA ASP A 190 1.62 -15.96 -1.28
C ASP A 190 2.96 -15.43 -1.76
N SER A 191 4.01 -16.30 -1.78
CA SER A 191 5.34 -16.34 -2.47
C SER A 191 5.53 -15.56 -3.79
N PHE A 192 4.48 -15.58 -4.59
CA PHE A 192 4.45 -14.88 -5.84
C PHE A 192 3.79 -13.50 -5.68
N VAL A 193 2.63 -13.44 -5.03
CA VAL A 193 1.79 -12.23 -4.95
C VAL A 193 2.54 -11.03 -4.35
N GLU A 194 3.15 -11.17 -3.17
CA GLU A 194 3.87 -10.04 -2.56
C GLU A 194 5.11 -9.64 -3.41
N SER A 195 5.75 -10.58 -4.12
CA SER A 195 6.86 -10.29 -5.04
C SER A 195 6.38 -9.47 -6.24
N PHE A 196 5.24 -9.87 -6.81
CA PHE A 196 4.59 -9.16 -7.90
C PHE A 196 4.13 -7.76 -7.47
N ILE A 197 3.52 -7.60 -6.29
CA ILE A 197 3.10 -6.29 -5.77
C ILE A 197 4.31 -5.35 -5.69
N MET A 198 5.45 -5.82 -5.19
CA MET A 198 6.66 -5.00 -5.16
C MET A 198 7.17 -4.61 -6.56
N GLU A 199 7.14 -5.52 -7.53
CA GLU A 199 7.53 -5.26 -8.92
C GLU A 199 6.61 -4.22 -9.56
N HIS A 200 5.30 -4.45 -9.44
CA HIS A 200 4.22 -3.56 -9.85
C HIS A 200 4.42 -2.15 -9.29
N ASP A 201 4.50 -2.01 -7.96
CA ASP A 201 4.60 -0.71 -7.30
C ASP A 201 5.87 0.04 -7.73
N SER A 202 6.99 -0.66 -7.88
CA SER A 202 8.26 -0.08 -8.33
C SER A 202 8.17 0.44 -9.76
N LEU A 203 7.57 -0.33 -10.66
CA LEU A 203 7.48 0.06 -12.06
C LEU A 203 6.50 1.21 -12.26
N PHE A 204 5.33 1.17 -11.62
CA PHE A 204 4.39 2.28 -11.65
C PHE A 204 4.98 3.56 -11.04
N THR A 205 5.77 3.45 -9.96
CA THR A 205 6.51 4.59 -9.39
C THR A 205 7.53 5.18 -10.38
N LYS A 206 8.25 4.32 -11.12
CA LYS A 206 9.17 4.76 -12.18
C LYS A 206 8.45 5.57 -13.27
N HIS A 207 7.21 5.21 -13.56
CA HIS A 207 6.31 5.94 -14.47
C HIS A 207 5.51 7.05 -13.78
N LYS A 208 5.95 7.51 -12.59
CA LYS A 208 5.37 8.63 -11.80
C LYS A 208 3.96 8.41 -11.25
N PHE A 209 3.48 7.17 -11.24
CA PHE A 209 2.28 6.80 -10.51
C PHE A 209 2.59 6.55 -9.03
N VAL A 210 1.55 6.63 -8.20
CA VAL A 210 1.61 6.35 -6.77
C VAL A 210 0.47 5.42 -6.39
N ILE A 211 0.75 4.47 -5.50
CA ILE A 211 -0.28 3.60 -4.91
C ILE A 211 -0.87 4.33 -3.71
N ALA A 212 -2.03 4.96 -3.90
CA ALA A 212 -2.74 5.79 -2.92
C ALA A 212 -3.66 4.99 -1.99
N GLY A 213 -3.51 3.66 -1.97
CA GLY A 213 -4.31 2.75 -1.15
C GLY A 213 -4.18 1.32 -1.63
N PHE A 214 -4.37 0.37 -0.72
CA PHE A 214 -4.24 -1.06 -0.99
C PHE A 214 -5.26 -1.85 -0.19
N LEU A 215 -5.90 -2.84 -0.80
CA LEU A 215 -6.83 -3.77 -0.14
C LEU A 215 -6.49 -5.20 -0.57
N ASP A 216 -6.02 -6.01 0.38
CA ASP A 216 -5.92 -7.46 0.19
C ASP A 216 -7.26 -8.12 0.54
N VAL A 217 -8.02 -8.47 -0.50
CA VAL A 217 -9.39 -8.97 -0.38
C VAL A 217 -9.41 -10.41 0.15
N LYS A 218 -8.50 -11.26 -0.35
CA LYS A 218 -8.38 -12.65 0.11
C LYS A 218 -8.03 -12.66 1.60
N PHE A 219 -7.03 -11.87 1.98
CA PHE A 219 -6.64 -11.72 3.38
C PHE A 219 -7.77 -11.16 4.24
N GLU A 220 -8.50 -10.14 3.78
CA GLU A 220 -9.61 -9.54 4.53
C GLU A 220 -10.71 -10.57 4.87
N TYR A 221 -11.03 -11.50 3.95
CA TYR A 221 -12.05 -12.51 4.22
C TYR A 221 -11.53 -13.70 5.02
N ASP A 222 -10.29 -14.11 4.81
CA ASP A 222 -9.64 -15.11 5.65
C ASP A 222 -9.60 -14.63 7.12
N ASP A 223 -9.28 -13.36 7.35
CA ASP A 223 -9.28 -12.70 8.66
C ASP A 223 -10.69 -12.64 9.30
N MET A 224 -11.74 -12.53 8.49
CA MET A 224 -13.12 -12.61 8.96
C MET A 224 -13.61 -14.04 9.22
N GLY A 225 -12.80 -15.07 8.94
CA GLY A 225 -13.22 -16.48 8.97
C GLY A 225 -14.29 -16.79 7.92
N LEU A 226 -14.25 -16.11 6.77
CA LEU A 226 -15.22 -16.26 5.69
C LEU A 226 -14.53 -16.83 4.45
N ASP A 227 -15.03 -17.96 3.94
CA ASP A 227 -14.43 -18.63 2.78
C ASP A 227 -14.29 -17.69 1.58
N PHE A 228 -13.15 -17.67 0.91
CA PHE A 228 -12.99 -16.92 -0.34
C PHE A 228 -12.22 -17.73 -1.37
N ASP A 229 -12.54 -19.02 -1.39
CA ASP A 229 -11.74 -20.08 -2.02
C ASP A 229 -11.81 -20.14 -3.54
N LYS A 230 -12.60 -19.27 -4.19
CA LYS A 230 -12.62 -19.16 -5.65
C LYS A 230 -11.30 -18.59 -6.20
N TYR A 231 -10.53 -17.94 -5.34
CA TYR A 231 -9.29 -17.27 -5.69
C TYR A 231 -8.16 -17.74 -4.79
N ASP A 232 -7.00 -18.04 -5.38
CA ASP A 232 -5.77 -18.24 -4.62
C ASP A 232 -5.23 -16.90 -4.10
N ALA A 233 -5.50 -15.81 -4.82
CA ALA A 233 -5.21 -14.44 -4.40
C ALA A 233 -6.19 -13.45 -5.00
N TYR A 234 -6.50 -12.38 -4.27
CA TYR A 234 -7.28 -11.25 -4.77
C TYR A 234 -6.88 -9.99 -4.00
N TRP A 235 -6.45 -8.94 -4.70
CA TRP A 235 -6.17 -7.64 -4.09
C TRP A 235 -6.52 -6.49 -5.03
N VAL A 236 -6.62 -5.28 -4.48
CA VAL A 236 -6.90 -4.06 -5.21
C VAL A 236 -5.91 -2.97 -4.83
N SER A 237 -5.23 -2.41 -5.83
CA SER A 237 -4.33 -1.27 -5.69
C SER A 237 -5.03 0.00 -6.20
N SER A 238 -5.04 1.05 -5.39
CA SER A 238 -5.61 2.35 -5.73
C SER A 238 -4.56 3.21 -6.43
N LEU A 239 -4.59 3.26 -7.76
CA LEU A 239 -3.58 3.94 -8.57
C LEU A 239 -3.89 5.43 -8.73
N CYS A 240 -2.91 6.29 -8.45
CA CYS A 240 -2.98 7.74 -8.57
C CYS A 240 -1.81 8.28 -9.40
N HIS A 241 -1.98 9.44 -10.01
CA HIS A 241 -0.92 10.20 -10.66
C HIS A 241 -1.13 11.68 -10.35
N PHE A 242 -0.22 12.31 -9.59
CA PHE A 242 -0.46 13.66 -9.03
C PHE A 242 -0.64 14.74 -10.10
N GLU A 243 0.17 14.73 -11.16
CA GLU A 243 0.04 15.70 -12.27
C GLU A 243 -1.31 15.56 -13.01
N PHE A 244 -1.73 14.32 -13.32
CA PHE A 244 -3.06 14.01 -13.85
C PHE A 244 -4.17 14.51 -12.92
N SER A 245 -4.07 14.16 -11.64
CA SER A 245 -5.03 14.52 -10.59
C SER A 245 -5.19 16.05 -10.49
N ASN A 246 -4.08 16.79 -10.46
CA ASN A 246 -4.06 18.24 -10.46
C ASN A 246 -4.70 18.83 -11.74
N THR A 247 -4.32 18.31 -12.91
CA THR A 247 -4.79 18.80 -14.22
C THR A 247 -6.30 18.63 -14.44
N ILE A 248 -6.93 17.69 -13.73
CA ILE A 248 -8.37 17.48 -13.82
C ILE A 248 -9.09 18.17 -12.65
N PHE A 249 -8.78 17.81 -11.41
CA PHE A 249 -9.58 18.21 -10.26
C PHE A 249 -9.34 19.66 -9.86
N ASN A 250 -8.07 20.08 -9.80
CA ASN A 250 -7.69 21.44 -9.43
C ASN A 250 -7.90 22.44 -10.60
N HIS A 251 -8.33 21.96 -11.77
CA HIS A 251 -8.50 22.78 -12.97
C HIS A 251 -9.93 22.75 -13.49
N GLY A 252 -10.92 22.65 -12.59
CA GLY A 252 -12.33 22.90 -12.89
C GLY A 252 -13.23 21.68 -13.00
N ASP A 253 -12.69 20.46 -12.87
CA ASP A 253 -13.48 19.23 -12.92
C ASP A 253 -13.34 18.36 -11.63
N PRO A 254 -13.40 18.94 -10.41
CA PRO A 254 -13.21 18.18 -9.16
C PRO A 254 -14.24 17.05 -8.98
N GLN A 255 -15.44 17.19 -9.55
CA GLN A 255 -16.47 16.15 -9.54
C GLN A 255 -16.02 14.85 -10.22
N ALA A 256 -15.04 14.90 -11.14
CA ALA A 256 -14.48 13.69 -11.75
C ALA A 256 -13.71 12.82 -10.73
N GLY A 257 -13.37 13.37 -9.56
CA GLY A 257 -12.73 12.66 -8.45
C GLY A 257 -13.53 11.47 -7.91
N ILE A 258 -14.83 11.34 -8.23
CA ILE A 258 -15.65 10.17 -7.87
C ILE A 258 -15.11 8.84 -8.44
N PHE A 259 -14.32 8.91 -9.52
CA PHE A 259 -13.66 7.74 -10.11
C PHE A 259 -12.21 7.55 -9.62
N ALA A 260 -11.67 8.51 -8.88
CA ALA A 260 -10.26 8.57 -8.48
C ALA A 260 -10.08 8.18 -7.02
N PRO A 261 -8.90 7.68 -6.61
CA PRO A 261 -7.93 6.94 -7.41
C PRO A 261 -8.56 5.77 -8.19
N CYS A 262 -7.90 5.27 -9.23
CA CYS A 262 -8.42 4.14 -9.99
C CYS A 262 -8.24 2.84 -9.19
N SER A 263 -9.31 2.05 -9.01
CA SER A 263 -9.19 0.70 -8.44
C SER A 263 -8.70 -0.28 -9.50
N ILE A 264 -7.43 -0.68 -9.40
CA ILE A 264 -6.84 -1.74 -10.19
C ILE A 264 -6.95 -3.03 -9.39
N TYR A 265 -7.82 -3.94 -9.83
CA TYR A 265 -8.01 -5.22 -9.16
C TYR A 265 -7.19 -6.31 -9.84
N PHE A 266 -6.65 -7.20 -9.01
CA PHE A 266 -5.86 -8.35 -9.41
C PHE A 266 -6.44 -9.59 -8.76
N TYR A 267 -6.46 -10.69 -9.50
CA TYR A 267 -6.88 -11.97 -8.95
C TYR A 267 -6.23 -13.15 -9.65
N ILE A 268 -6.07 -14.23 -8.90
CA ILE A 268 -5.61 -15.52 -9.37
C ILE A 268 -6.74 -16.51 -9.08
N PRO A 269 -7.51 -16.95 -10.09
CA PRO A 269 -8.49 -18.01 -9.91
C PRO A 269 -7.83 -19.26 -9.32
N LYS A 270 -8.56 -19.97 -8.46
CA LYS A 270 -8.03 -21.16 -7.78
C LYS A 270 -7.44 -22.16 -8.78
N GLY A 271 -6.14 -22.43 -8.66
CA GLY A 271 -5.40 -23.41 -9.45
C GLY A 271 -5.21 -23.05 -10.92
N SER A 272 -5.43 -21.80 -11.34
CA SER A 272 -5.26 -21.44 -12.76
C SER A 272 -3.81 -21.13 -13.16
N ASN A 273 -2.98 -20.67 -12.21
CA ASN A 273 -1.67 -20.06 -12.49
C ASN A 273 -1.76 -18.96 -13.57
N GLU A 274 -2.85 -18.20 -13.53
CA GLU A 274 -3.08 -17.03 -14.35
C GLU A 274 -3.39 -15.84 -13.44
N LEU A 275 -2.53 -14.82 -13.48
CA LEU A 275 -2.74 -13.55 -12.83
C LEU A 275 -3.54 -12.64 -13.76
N HIS A 276 -4.76 -12.31 -13.36
CA HIS A 276 -5.61 -11.37 -14.08
C HIS A 276 -5.51 -9.99 -13.45
N VAL A 277 -5.61 -8.96 -14.28
CA VAL A 277 -5.73 -7.57 -13.86
C VAL A 277 -6.89 -6.90 -14.60
N GLY A 278 -7.63 -6.04 -13.92
CA GLY A 278 -8.61 -5.18 -14.56
C GLY A 278 -8.82 -3.85 -13.85
N TYR A 279 -9.41 -2.91 -14.58
CA TYR A 279 -9.89 -1.64 -14.00
C TYR A 279 -10.87 -0.91 -14.94
N ALA A 280 -11.65 0.01 -14.38
CA ALA A 280 -12.54 0.88 -15.15
C ALA A 280 -11.77 1.94 -15.93
N LYS A 281 -11.83 1.88 -17.26
CA LYS A 281 -11.02 2.74 -18.13
C LYS A 281 -11.34 4.23 -17.99
N VAL A 282 -10.35 5.06 -18.29
CA VAL A 282 -10.48 6.53 -18.31
C VAL A 282 -11.46 7.00 -19.38
N GLU A 283 -11.72 6.23 -20.43
CA GLU A 283 -12.77 6.51 -21.41
C GLU A 283 -14.15 6.63 -20.77
N ASN A 284 -14.43 5.90 -19.69
CA ASN A 284 -15.68 6.06 -18.94
C ASN A 284 -15.79 7.48 -18.37
N TRP A 285 -14.69 8.05 -17.88
CA TRP A 285 -14.66 9.41 -17.35
C TRP A 285 -14.94 10.40 -18.47
N ILE A 286 -14.26 10.25 -19.60
CA ILE A 286 -14.36 11.14 -20.76
C ILE A 286 -15.80 11.22 -21.28
N VAL A 287 -16.53 10.08 -21.33
CA VAL A 287 -17.90 10.08 -21.84
C VAL A 287 -18.94 10.52 -20.81
N THR A 288 -18.67 10.37 -19.50
CA THR A 288 -19.67 10.60 -18.45
C THR A 288 -19.53 11.94 -17.73
N THR A 289 -18.33 12.48 -17.57
CA THR A 289 -18.07 13.66 -16.71
C THR A 289 -18.41 14.99 -17.38
N GLY A 290 -18.59 15.00 -18.70
CA GLY A 290 -18.84 16.22 -19.46
C GLY A 290 -17.60 17.07 -19.73
N ILE A 291 -16.39 16.58 -19.43
CA ILE A 291 -15.12 17.24 -19.77
C ILE A 291 -15.05 17.40 -21.30
N LYS A 292 -14.89 18.65 -21.75
CA LYS A 292 -14.87 19.01 -23.19
C LYS A 292 -13.53 19.52 -23.69
N ASP A 293 -12.62 19.92 -22.80
CA ASP A 293 -11.32 20.46 -23.18
C ASP A 293 -10.49 19.39 -23.94
N PRO A 294 -10.19 19.59 -25.23
CA PRO A 294 -9.44 18.63 -26.02
C PRO A 294 -8.04 18.32 -25.45
N LYS A 295 -7.38 19.29 -24.81
CA LYS A 295 -6.05 19.09 -24.22
C LYS A 295 -6.13 18.17 -23.00
N LYS A 296 -7.11 18.39 -22.11
CA LYS A 296 -7.37 17.50 -20.98
C LYS A 296 -7.71 16.09 -21.46
N ILE A 297 -8.60 15.97 -22.44
CA ILE A 297 -8.99 14.66 -22.99
C ILE A 297 -7.78 13.94 -23.61
N ALA A 298 -6.92 14.65 -24.35
CA ALA A 298 -5.71 14.06 -24.92
C ALA A 298 -4.74 13.59 -23.82
N TYR A 299 -4.56 14.39 -22.76
CA TYR A 299 -3.72 14.00 -21.63
C TYR A 299 -4.31 12.80 -20.89
N MET A 300 -5.62 12.76 -20.69
CA MET A 300 -6.32 11.64 -20.05
C MET A 300 -6.09 10.32 -20.80
N LYS A 301 -6.19 10.35 -22.12
CA LYS A 301 -5.91 9.19 -22.97
C LYS A 301 -4.44 8.79 -22.94
N ARG A 302 -3.52 9.75 -22.89
CA ARG A 302 -2.08 9.47 -22.75
C ARG A 302 -1.79 8.70 -21.47
N ILE A 303 -2.25 9.20 -20.32
CA ILE A 303 -2.07 8.52 -19.03
C ILE A 303 -2.71 7.14 -19.02
N ALA A 304 -3.89 6.98 -19.61
CA ALA A 304 -4.53 5.66 -19.74
C ALA A 304 -3.69 4.67 -20.57
N ASN A 305 -3.07 5.15 -21.65
CA ASN A 305 -2.15 4.34 -22.46
C ASN A 305 -0.87 4.00 -21.69
N GLU A 306 -0.29 4.93 -20.93
CA GLU A 306 0.90 4.65 -20.10
C GLU A 306 0.62 3.56 -19.06
N VAL A 307 -0.58 3.53 -18.47
CA VAL A 307 -1.00 2.43 -17.58
C VAL A 307 -1.03 1.09 -18.34
N HIS A 308 -1.62 1.07 -19.54
CA HIS A 308 -1.68 -0.14 -20.38
C HIS A 308 -0.28 -0.62 -20.78
N GLU A 309 0.58 0.28 -21.25
CA GLU A 309 1.97 0.00 -21.62
C GLU A 309 2.77 -0.52 -20.42
N THR A 310 2.56 0.05 -19.22
CA THR A 310 3.20 -0.43 -17.98
C THR A 310 2.79 -1.87 -17.65
N PHE A 311 1.53 -2.26 -17.88
CA PHE A 311 1.12 -3.66 -17.71
C PHE A 311 1.72 -4.60 -18.77
N LEU A 312 1.86 -4.14 -20.02
CA LEU A 312 2.61 -4.89 -21.04
C LEU A 312 4.08 -5.10 -20.61
N GLU A 313 4.71 -4.08 -20.03
CA GLU A 313 6.07 -4.19 -19.46
C GLU A 313 6.16 -5.21 -18.31
N LEU A 314 5.11 -5.32 -17.49
CA LEU A 314 4.98 -6.35 -16.44
C LEU A 314 4.69 -7.75 -16.99
N GLY A 315 4.55 -7.90 -18.31
CA GLY A 315 4.33 -9.19 -18.97
C GLY A 315 2.86 -9.63 -19.03
N PHE A 316 1.92 -8.71 -18.90
CA PHE A 316 0.51 -8.98 -19.20
C PHE A 316 0.25 -8.92 -20.70
N GLU A 317 -0.78 -9.64 -21.13
CA GLU A 317 -1.33 -9.62 -22.48
C GLU A 317 -2.83 -9.26 -22.40
N ASP A 318 -3.36 -8.55 -23.40
CA ASP A 318 -4.80 -8.22 -23.45
C ASP A 318 -5.65 -9.50 -23.44
N GLU A 319 -6.69 -9.54 -22.60
CA GLU A 319 -7.68 -10.60 -22.72
C GLU A 319 -8.41 -10.49 -24.06
N VAL A 320 -8.38 -11.56 -24.87
CA VAL A 320 -9.16 -11.61 -26.10
C VAL A 320 -10.64 -11.65 -25.71
N PRO A 321 -11.47 -10.70 -26.19
CA PRO A 321 -12.89 -10.74 -25.91
C PRO A 321 -13.47 -12.08 -26.37
N GLN A 322 -14.18 -12.77 -25.49
CA GLN A 322 -15.01 -13.92 -25.86
C GLN A 322 -16.10 -13.43 -26.83
N VAL A 323 -15.82 -13.45 -28.13
CA VAL A 323 -16.81 -13.20 -29.16
C VAL A 323 -17.71 -14.43 -29.18
N SER A 324 -18.94 -14.30 -28.67
CA SER A 324 -20.00 -15.27 -28.94
C SER A 324 -20.11 -15.45 -30.46
N GLU A 325 -19.85 -16.66 -30.95
CA GLU A 325 -19.99 -17.01 -32.37
C GLU A 325 -21.41 -16.75 -32.85
N ASN A 326 -21.66 -15.56 -33.40
CA ASN A 326 -22.82 -15.32 -34.24
C ASN A 326 -22.40 -15.55 -35.69
N LYS A 327 -22.59 -16.79 -36.17
CA LYS A 327 -22.58 -17.14 -37.59
C LYS A 327 -23.66 -16.34 -38.31
N ASN A 328 -23.30 -15.16 -38.84
CA ASN A 328 -23.79 -14.60 -40.11
C ASN A 328 -23.45 -13.11 -40.19
N ARG A 329 -22.45 -12.76 -41.02
CA ARG A 329 -22.44 -11.60 -41.96
C ARG A 329 -21.05 -11.39 -42.60
N GLY A 330 -20.97 -11.68 -43.91
CA GLY A 330 -20.23 -10.93 -44.94
C GLY A 330 -18.69 -10.84 -44.88
N GLY A 331 -18.03 -11.50 -45.82
CA GLY A 331 -16.58 -11.62 -46.02
C GLY A 331 -15.75 -10.35 -46.30
N ALA A 332 -16.21 -9.15 -45.95
CA ALA A 332 -15.39 -7.92 -46.01
C ALA A 332 -14.71 -7.57 -44.67
N ASN A 333 -15.22 -8.09 -43.54
CA ASN A 333 -14.65 -7.85 -42.20
C ASN A 333 -13.55 -8.86 -41.80
N GLU A 334 -13.49 -10.02 -42.45
CA GLU A 334 -12.58 -11.11 -42.07
C GLU A 334 -11.13 -10.82 -42.48
N ALA A 335 -10.93 -10.14 -43.61
CA ALA A 335 -9.61 -9.71 -44.07
C ALA A 335 -9.00 -8.66 -43.13
N VAL A 336 -9.77 -7.64 -42.73
CA VAL A 336 -9.35 -6.61 -41.77
C VAL A 336 -9.09 -7.20 -40.38
N LEU A 337 -9.93 -8.17 -39.95
CA LEU A 337 -9.73 -8.87 -38.68
C LEU A 337 -8.47 -9.75 -38.70
N ASN A 338 -8.17 -10.38 -39.84
CA ASN A 338 -6.96 -11.18 -40.02
C ASN A 338 -5.70 -10.31 -40.12
N GLU A 339 -5.78 -9.14 -40.76
CA GLU A 339 -4.70 -8.14 -40.73
C GLU A 339 -4.48 -7.60 -39.31
N LEU A 340 -5.53 -7.29 -38.55
CA LEU A 340 -5.41 -6.87 -37.15
C LEU A 340 -4.81 -7.97 -36.27
N LYS A 341 -5.19 -9.23 -36.47
CA LYS A 341 -4.57 -10.38 -35.78
C LYS A 341 -3.10 -10.53 -36.16
N SER A 342 -2.77 -10.37 -37.43
CA SER A 342 -1.39 -10.39 -37.93
C SER A 342 -0.56 -9.24 -37.33
N LEU A 343 -1.05 -8.00 -37.35
CA LEU A 343 -0.38 -6.85 -36.76
C LEU A 343 -0.17 -7.03 -35.25
N LYS A 344 -1.19 -7.51 -34.53
CA LYS A 344 -1.08 -7.81 -33.09
C LYS A 344 -0.03 -8.89 -32.82
N SER A 345 0.01 -9.94 -33.63
CA SER A 345 1.04 -10.98 -33.50
C SER A 345 2.45 -10.45 -33.79
N LEU A 346 2.57 -9.50 -34.71
CA LEU A 346 3.83 -8.84 -35.03
C LEU A 346 4.32 -7.95 -33.88
N ILE A 347 3.42 -7.16 -33.28
CA ILE A 347 3.70 -6.35 -32.09
C ILE A 347 4.11 -7.23 -30.91
N LEU A 348 3.41 -8.36 -30.70
CA LEU A 348 3.73 -9.32 -29.65
C LEU A 348 5.13 -9.92 -29.81
N ASN A 349 5.51 -10.27 -31.05
CA ASN A 349 6.84 -10.79 -31.36
C ASN A 349 7.94 -9.72 -31.20
N LEU A 350 7.70 -8.49 -31.67
CA LEU A 350 8.61 -7.37 -31.47
C LEU A 350 8.85 -7.09 -29.99
N ASN A 351 7.81 -7.12 -29.16
CA ASN A 351 7.93 -6.93 -27.71
C ASN A 351 8.75 -8.05 -27.05
N ARG A 352 8.56 -9.32 -27.46
CA ARG A 352 9.38 -10.45 -26.98
C ARG A 352 10.84 -10.31 -27.38
N GLU A 353 11.12 -9.86 -28.61
CA GLU A 353 12.48 -9.60 -29.07
C GLU A 353 13.14 -8.45 -28.29
N VAL A 354 12.42 -7.36 -28.05
CA VAL A 354 12.91 -6.24 -27.23
C VAL A 354 13.23 -6.69 -25.81
N GLN A 355 12.38 -7.53 -25.19
CA GLN A 355 12.64 -8.09 -23.86
C GLN A 355 13.83 -9.06 -23.85
N ALA A 356 13.99 -9.89 -24.88
CA ALA A 356 15.15 -10.75 -25.03
C ALA A 356 16.45 -9.95 -25.20
N ILE A 357 16.40 -8.83 -25.92
CA ILE A 357 17.53 -7.91 -26.08
C ILE A 357 17.85 -7.20 -24.76
N LYS A 358 16.86 -6.68 -24.03
CA LYS A 358 17.06 -6.09 -22.69
C LYS A 358 17.70 -7.08 -21.72
N THR A 359 17.21 -8.32 -21.69
CA THR A 359 17.77 -9.39 -20.85
C THR A 359 19.22 -9.72 -21.22
N LYS A 360 19.57 -9.67 -22.51
CA LYS A 360 20.95 -9.83 -22.97
C LYS A 360 21.81 -8.62 -22.61
N LEU A 361 21.27 -7.41 -22.70
CA LEU A 361 21.96 -6.17 -22.31
C LEU A 361 22.30 -6.17 -20.82
N ASP A 362 21.34 -6.53 -19.96
CA ASP A 362 21.54 -6.65 -18.51
C ASP A 362 22.58 -7.72 -18.15
N LYS A 363 22.64 -8.82 -18.91
CA LYS A 363 23.67 -9.86 -18.75
C LYS A 363 25.06 -9.36 -19.19
N LEU A 364 25.13 -8.55 -20.24
CA LEU A 364 26.37 -7.96 -20.74
C LEU A 364 26.91 -6.89 -19.78
N GLU A 365 26.04 -6.04 -19.21
CA GLU A 365 26.41 -5.07 -18.18
C GLU A 365 26.93 -5.75 -16.91
N LYS A 366 26.33 -6.88 -16.51
CA LYS A 366 26.81 -7.71 -15.38
C LYS A 366 28.09 -8.49 -15.66
N SER A 367 28.49 -8.66 -16.93
CA SER A 367 29.72 -9.38 -17.33
C SER A 367 30.95 -8.49 -17.53
N SER A 368 30.85 -7.19 -17.25
CA SER A 368 32.01 -6.28 -17.31
C SER A 368 33.00 -6.61 -16.16
N PRO A 369 34.30 -6.85 -16.43
CA PRO A 369 35.19 -7.45 -15.45
C PRO A 369 35.64 -6.40 -14.41
N LYS A 370 35.10 -6.49 -13.19
CA LYS A 370 35.84 -6.06 -11.99
C LYS A 370 36.68 -7.24 -11.51
N SER A 371 37.98 -6.99 -11.43
CA SER A 371 39.07 -7.90 -11.08
C SER A 371 38.71 -8.92 -9.99
N SER A 372 38.68 -10.20 -10.38
CA SER A 372 38.61 -11.34 -9.48
C SER A 372 40.02 -11.64 -8.93
N ILE A 373 40.24 -11.41 -7.63
CA ILE A 373 41.29 -12.11 -6.90
C ILE A 373 40.65 -13.38 -6.32
N SER A 374 41.14 -14.51 -6.81
CA SER A 374 40.78 -15.86 -6.39
C SER A 374 41.05 -16.06 -4.89
N GLN A 375 40.05 -16.58 -4.17
CA GLN A 375 40.27 -17.24 -2.88
C GLN A 375 40.03 -18.73 -3.04
N LYS A 376 41.15 -19.46 -2.99
CA LYS A 376 41.22 -20.89 -2.70
C LYS A 376 40.68 -21.14 -1.29
N GLU A 377 39.82 -22.14 -1.18
CA GLU A 377 39.46 -22.75 0.10
C GLU A 377 40.71 -23.34 0.76
N GLU A 378 40.97 -22.90 1.99
CA GLU A 378 41.82 -23.64 2.92
C GLU A 378 41.21 -23.53 4.32
N LYS A 379 40.89 -24.70 4.90
CA LYS A 379 40.44 -24.86 6.27
C LYS A 379 41.53 -24.39 7.22
N SER A 380 41.31 -23.30 7.96
CA SER A 380 42.06 -23.00 9.18
C SER A 380 41.20 -22.22 10.18
N ASN A 381 41.26 -22.67 11.42
CA ASN A 381 40.44 -22.23 12.56
C ASN A 381 41.04 -20.95 13.17
N SER A 382 40.95 -19.81 12.47
CA SER A 382 41.35 -18.49 12.99
C SER A 382 40.22 -17.46 12.87
N GLU A 383 39.97 -16.73 13.95
CA GLU A 383 38.92 -15.71 14.05
C GLU A 383 39.12 -14.62 12.97
N VAL A 384 38.20 -14.54 12.00
CA VAL A 384 38.20 -13.50 10.96
C VAL A 384 37.93 -12.15 11.62
N LYS A 385 38.96 -11.30 11.75
CA LYS A 385 38.83 -9.91 12.23
C LYS A 385 38.58 -8.97 11.06
N LYS A 386 37.47 -8.24 11.08
CA LYS A 386 37.14 -7.20 10.11
C LYS A 386 37.82 -5.89 10.49
N VAL A 387 38.31 -5.15 9.49
CA VAL A 387 38.90 -3.81 9.70
C VAL A 387 37.78 -2.77 9.66
N PHE A 388 37.57 -2.08 10.78
CA PHE A 388 36.62 -0.97 10.90
C PHE A 388 37.34 0.37 10.74
N LYS A 389 36.83 1.24 9.86
CA LYS A 389 37.39 2.58 9.61
C LYS A 389 36.77 3.67 10.48
N THR A 390 35.66 3.35 11.16
CA THR A 390 34.93 4.27 12.01
C THR A 390 35.52 4.29 13.43
N PRO A 391 35.22 5.34 14.23
CA PRO A 391 35.72 5.44 15.59
C PRO A 391 35.24 4.28 16.47
N LYS A 392 36.11 3.81 17.38
CA LYS A 392 35.70 2.89 18.46
C LYS A 392 34.64 3.56 19.34
N MET A 393 33.75 2.75 19.93
CA MET A 393 32.80 3.21 20.93
C MET A 393 33.56 3.85 22.10
N GLN A 394 33.08 5.01 22.54
CA GLN A 394 33.56 5.68 23.74
C GLN A 394 32.39 5.89 24.70
N LEU A 395 32.60 5.52 25.97
CA LEU A 395 31.64 5.74 27.05
C LEU A 395 32.02 7.00 27.81
N GLY A 396 31.68 8.15 27.25
CA GLY A 396 31.86 9.45 27.90
C GLY A 396 30.74 9.74 28.91
N ASP A 397 31.02 10.62 29.87
CA ASP A 397 30.03 11.05 30.87
C ASP A 397 29.14 12.22 30.37
N ASN A 398 29.54 12.86 29.27
CA ASN A 398 28.77 13.92 28.60
C ASN A 398 28.19 13.44 27.26
N PRO A 399 27.01 13.93 26.86
CA PRO A 399 26.41 13.58 25.59
C PRO A 399 27.27 14.08 24.41
N PRO A 400 27.52 13.24 23.39
CA PRO A 400 28.23 13.67 22.19
C PRO A 400 27.32 14.56 21.32
N GLU A 401 27.92 15.33 20.40
CA GLU A 401 27.16 16.10 19.41
C GLU A 401 26.29 15.19 18.52
N LYS A 402 26.88 14.07 18.06
CA LYS A 402 26.23 13.06 17.23
C LYS A 402 26.28 11.71 17.90
N LEU A 403 25.20 10.95 17.75
CA LEU A 403 25.05 9.62 18.31
C LEU A 403 24.72 8.63 17.20
N THR A 404 25.43 7.50 17.19
CA THR A 404 25.19 6.41 16.23
C THR A 404 24.01 5.55 16.68
N ALA A 405 23.17 5.13 15.74
CA ALA A 405 22.06 4.22 15.96
C ALA A 405 22.55 2.80 16.26
N TYR A 406 23.72 2.42 15.73
CA TYR A 406 24.25 1.06 15.84
C TYR A 406 25.74 1.04 16.15
N TYR A 407 26.18 -0.02 16.82
CA TYR A 407 27.59 -0.38 16.88
C TYR A 407 27.87 -1.62 16.06
N ALA A 408 29.01 -1.62 15.36
CA ALA A 408 29.54 -2.77 14.64
C ALA A 408 30.65 -3.46 15.45
N ALA A 409 30.74 -4.78 15.37
CA ALA A 409 31.78 -5.58 16.00
C ALA A 409 32.21 -6.75 15.10
N ASN A 410 33.32 -7.41 15.45
CA ASN A 410 33.82 -8.54 14.70
C ASN A 410 32.79 -9.67 14.59
N PRO A 411 32.74 -10.41 13.46
CA PRO A 411 31.82 -11.52 13.28
C PRO A 411 31.95 -12.55 14.41
N GLN A 412 30.81 -13.08 14.85
CA GLN A 412 30.74 -14.19 15.80
C GLN A 412 29.67 -15.18 15.35
N LYS A 413 29.87 -16.48 15.62
CA LYS A 413 28.84 -17.48 15.39
C LYS A 413 27.68 -17.29 16.37
N VAL A 414 26.45 -17.49 15.88
CA VAL A 414 25.20 -17.31 16.65
C VAL A 414 25.24 -18.04 18.00
N ASP A 415 25.58 -19.33 18.03
CA ASP A 415 25.55 -20.12 19.27
C ASP A 415 26.56 -19.63 20.32
N ILE A 416 27.75 -19.18 19.87
CA ILE A 416 28.78 -18.63 20.75
C ILE A 416 28.31 -17.29 21.32
N LEU A 417 27.75 -16.42 20.46
CA LEU A 417 27.24 -15.12 20.87
C LEU A 417 26.10 -15.26 21.90
N VAL A 418 25.14 -16.16 21.65
CA VAL A 418 24.03 -16.46 22.56
C VAL A 418 24.54 -16.90 23.94
N LYS A 419 25.56 -17.76 23.99
CA LYS A 419 26.17 -18.21 25.25
C LYS A 419 26.80 -17.04 26.01
N LYS A 420 27.63 -16.24 25.33
CA LYS A 420 28.30 -15.07 25.93
C LYS A 420 27.31 -14.02 26.45
N LEU A 421 26.22 -13.78 25.71
CA LEU A 421 25.14 -12.87 26.11
C LEU A 421 24.52 -13.30 27.45
N LYS A 422 24.17 -14.59 27.57
CA LYS A 422 23.62 -15.15 28.82
C LYS A 422 24.60 -15.03 29.99
N GLU A 423 25.86 -15.36 29.77
CA GLU A 423 26.92 -15.25 30.79
C GLU A 423 27.15 -13.81 31.27
N ASN A 424 26.77 -12.81 30.47
CA ASN A 424 26.88 -11.39 30.79
C ASN A 424 25.54 -10.72 31.13
N GLY A 425 24.56 -11.51 31.60
CA GLY A 425 23.34 -11.00 32.20
C GLY A 425 22.23 -10.59 31.23
N PHE A 426 22.30 -11.05 29.97
CA PHE A 426 21.22 -10.88 29.00
C PHE A 426 20.31 -12.12 28.97
N GLU A 427 19.01 -11.87 28.91
CA GLU A 427 17.99 -12.83 28.55
C GLU A 427 17.79 -12.81 27.03
N ILE A 428 17.67 -13.99 26.41
CA ILE A 428 17.43 -14.13 24.97
C ILE A 428 15.93 -14.30 24.75
N LEU A 429 15.32 -13.36 24.03
CA LEU A 429 13.88 -13.34 23.77
C LEU A 429 13.54 -14.10 22.47
N SER A 430 14.30 -13.86 21.40
CA SER A 430 14.07 -14.53 20.11
C SER A 430 15.35 -14.64 19.28
N LYS A 431 15.30 -15.49 18.26
CA LYS A 431 16.33 -15.67 17.24
C LYS A 431 15.64 -15.85 15.89
N GLU A 432 15.66 -14.82 15.06
CA GLU A 432 14.89 -14.78 13.81
C GLU A 432 15.83 -14.58 12.61
N GLU A 433 15.71 -15.40 11.57
CA GLU A 433 16.36 -15.13 10.29
C GLU A 433 15.53 -14.09 9.53
N ILE A 434 16.04 -12.87 9.44
CA ILE A 434 15.31 -11.73 8.86
C ILE A 434 15.54 -11.68 7.34
N LEU A 435 16.78 -11.91 6.91
CA LEU A 435 17.17 -12.08 5.52
C LEU A 435 18.11 -13.27 5.45
N LYS A 436 18.28 -13.87 4.26
CA LYS A 436 19.20 -15.00 4.07
C LYS A 436 20.59 -14.70 4.64
N GLY A 437 21.02 -15.49 5.63
CA GLY A 437 22.32 -15.33 6.31
C GLY A 437 22.41 -14.17 7.30
N LYS A 438 21.27 -13.53 7.62
CA LYS A 438 21.16 -12.41 8.56
C LYS A 438 20.20 -12.76 9.68
N ILE A 439 20.76 -13.20 10.80
CA ILE A 439 20.01 -13.65 11.98
C ILE A 439 20.01 -12.53 13.01
N VAL A 440 18.83 -12.15 13.49
CA VAL A 440 18.68 -11.19 14.58
C VAL A 440 18.37 -11.92 15.88
N ILE A 441 19.16 -11.60 16.91
CA ILE A 441 18.97 -12.05 18.27
C ILE A 441 18.36 -10.87 19.05
N THR A 442 17.16 -11.07 19.59
CA THR A 442 16.53 -10.09 20.48
C THR A 442 16.92 -10.41 21.92
N VAL A 443 17.39 -9.42 22.67
CA VAL A 443 17.81 -9.57 24.07
C VAL A 443 17.15 -8.57 25.00
N THR A 444 17.08 -8.90 26.28
CA THR A 444 16.71 -7.96 27.35
C THR A 444 17.56 -8.17 28.60
N ASN A 445 17.46 -7.26 29.56
CA ASN A 445 17.97 -7.40 30.92
C ASN A 445 17.12 -6.55 31.88
N ASP A 446 17.41 -6.60 33.18
CA ASP A 446 16.61 -5.89 34.18
C ASP A 446 16.60 -4.37 34.01
N LEU A 447 17.71 -3.79 33.52
CA LEU A 447 17.80 -2.35 33.28
C LEU A 447 16.95 -1.93 32.07
N LEU A 448 16.96 -2.72 30.99
CA LEU A 448 16.11 -2.50 29.82
C LEU A 448 14.63 -2.66 30.18
N LYS A 449 14.25 -3.73 30.89
CA LYS A 449 12.86 -3.97 31.34
C LYS A 449 12.30 -2.80 32.16
N LYS A 450 13.12 -2.18 33.01
CA LYS A 450 12.73 -1.02 33.84
C LYS A 450 12.34 0.23 33.03
N SER A 451 12.74 0.33 31.76
CA SER A 451 12.33 1.44 30.89
C SER A 451 10.82 1.49 30.67
N GLY A 452 10.12 0.35 30.74
CA GLY A 452 8.67 0.28 30.53
C GLY A 452 8.20 0.67 29.12
N THR A 453 9.10 0.80 28.15
CA THR A 453 8.82 1.25 26.77
C THR A 453 9.52 0.34 25.74
N PHE A 454 9.49 0.70 24.45
CA PHE A 454 10.03 -0.09 23.33
C PHE A 454 11.53 -0.42 23.47
N ILE A 455 12.32 0.36 24.23
CA ILE A 455 13.73 0.06 24.51
C ILE A 455 13.94 -1.11 25.48
N ALA A 456 12.87 -1.70 26.00
CA ALA A 456 12.96 -2.84 26.91
C ALA A 456 13.54 -4.11 26.26
N ALA A 457 13.68 -4.14 24.95
CA ALA A 457 14.44 -5.15 24.22
C ALA A 457 15.37 -4.49 23.19
N LEU A 458 16.51 -5.14 22.94
CA LEU A 458 17.50 -4.73 21.94
C LEU A 458 17.71 -5.83 20.91
N ASN A 459 17.91 -5.44 19.67
CA ASN A 459 18.19 -6.34 18.56
C ASN A 459 19.68 -6.33 18.20
N ILE A 460 20.22 -7.54 17.97
CA ILE A 460 21.61 -7.78 17.56
C ILE A 460 21.59 -8.60 16.27
N LEU A 461 22.04 -8.01 15.16
CA LEU A 461 22.23 -8.69 13.89
C LEU A 461 23.57 -9.44 13.88
N VAL A 462 23.50 -10.72 13.54
CA VAL A 462 24.60 -11.56 13.09
C VAL A 462 24.54 -11.65 11.58
N ASP A 463 25.45 -10.96 10.88
CA ASP A 463 25.61 -11.03 9.43
C ASP A 463 26.71 -12.04 9.12
N ASP A 464 26.33 -13.24 8.65
CA ASP A 464 27.21 -14.40 8.60
C ASP A 464 28.52 -14.10 7.84
N GLY A 465 29.64 -14.32 8.54
CA GLY A 465 30.99 -14.05 8.02
C GLY A 465 31.38 -12.57 7.84
N ASN A 466 30.49 -11.60 8.10
CA ASN A 466 30.75 -10.18 7.82
C ASN A 466 30.92 -9.32 9.08
N GLU A 467 29.89 -9.12 9.89
CA GLU A 467 29.95 -8.33 11.13
C GLU A 467 28.80 -8.63 12.08
N ILE A 468 28.95 -8.22 13.34
CA ILE A 468 27.83 -8.06 14.27
C ILE A 468 27.40 -6.60 14.26
N ARG A 469 26.10 -6.32 14.21
CA ARG A 469 25.53 -4.98 14.43
C ARG A 469 24.54 -5.00 15.58
N VAL A 470 24.69 -4.10 16.56
CA VAL A 470 23.82 -4.00 17.73
C VAL A 470 23.19 -2.62 17.85
N GLN A 471 21.90 -2.56 18.19
CA GLN A 471 21.22 -1.30 18.53
C GLN A 471 21.91 -0.58 19.69
N ASN A 472 22.11 0.73 19.55
CA ASN A 472 22.64 1.56 20.61
C ASN A 472 21.51 1.95 21.60
N PRO A 473 21.49 1.39 22.84
CA PRO A 473 20.44 1.70 23.80
C PRO A 473 20.37 3.18 24.20
N THR A 474 21.49 3.91 24.10
CA THR A 474 21.51 5.36 24.35
C THR A 474 20.75 6.12 23.26
N TYR A 475 20.89 5.71 21.99
CA TYR A 475 20.23 6.34 20.84
C TYR A 475 18.72 6.16 20.89
N PHE A 476 18.27 4.91 20.94
CA PHE A 476 16.84 4.59 20.99
C PHE A 476 16.21 4.99 22.31
N GLY A 477 16.96 4.91 23.42
CA GLY A 477 16.53 5.42 24.71
C GLY A 477 16.25 6.93 24.68
N ALA A 478 17.11 7.73 24.05
CA ALA A 478 16.90 9.17 23.93
C ALA A 478 15.65 9.51 23.11
N ALA A 479 15.39 8.75 22.04
CA ALA A 479 14.19 8.91 21.22
C ALA A 479 12.90 8.47 21.92
N TYR A 480 12.93 7.34 22.64
CA TYR A 480 11.72 6.74 23.22
C TYR A 480 11.36 7.26 24.61
N LEU A 481 12.35 7.60 25.44
CA LEU A 481 12.10 8.14 26.79
C LEU A 481 12.02 9.67 26.80
N ARG A 482 12.56 10.35 25.77
CA ARG A 482 12.45 11.81 25.60
C ARG A 482 12.89 12.56 26.86
N ASP A 483 11.99 13.32 27.49
CA ASP A 483 12.24 14.08 28.73
C ASP A 483 12.67 13.19 29.91
N ASP A 484 12.24 11.92 29.93
CA ASP A 484 12.61 10.97 30.97
C ASP A 484 13.99 10.33 30.73
N PHE A 485 14.60 10.58 29.56
CA PHE A 485 15.92 10.05 29.23
C PHE A 485 17.03 10.77 29.99
N LYS A 486 17.88 9.99 30.68
CA LYS A 486 19.12 10.49 31.29
C LYS A 486 20.33 9.94 30.55
N TYR A 487 21.17 10.82 30.02
CA TYR A 487 22.41 10.40 29.38
C TYR A 487 23.27 9.57 30.36
N GLY A 488 23.86 8.48 29.86
CA GLY A 488 24.62 7.54 30.68
C GLY A 488 23.78 6.45 31.38
N GLN A 489 22.45 6.53 31.40
CA GLN A 489 21.63 5.52 32.11
C GLN A 489 21.79 4.08 31.56
N TYR A 490 22.17 3.93 30.29
CA TYR A 490 22.44 2.64 29.64
C TYR A 490 23.92 2.29 29.54
N LYS A 491 24.83 3.03 30.21
CA LYS A 491 26.26 2.70 30.28
C LYS A 491 26.52 1.26 30.74
N PRO A 492 25.83 0.72 31.78
CA PRO A 492 26.02 -0.67 32.18
C PRO A 492 25.62 -1.68 31.08
N VAL A 493 24.61 -1.37 30.26
CA VAL A 493 24.20 -2.23 29.14
C VAL A 493 25.29 -2.25 28.07
N LEU A 494 25.84 -1.08 27.73
CA LEU A 494 26.93 -0.96 26.76
C LEU A 494 28.21 -1.65 27.24
N GLU A 495 28.54 -1.57 28.53
CA GLU A 495 29.68 -2.29 29.12
C GLU A 495 29.50 -3.81 29.04
N SER A 496 28.30 -4.33 29.34
CA SER A 496 28.00 -5.76 29.18
C SER A 496 28.06 -6.19 27.71
N LEU A 497 27.54 -5.37 26.78
CA LEU A 497 27.68 -5.63 25.34
C LEU A 497 29.15 -5.63 24.91
N GLN A 498 29.97 -4.71 25.40
CA GLN A 498 31.40 -4.65 25.09
C GLN A 498 32.15 -5.89 25.58
N LYS A 499 31.81 -6.44 26.76
CA LYS A 499 32.38 -7.70 27.24
C LYS A 499 32.04 -8.89 26.33
N VAL A 500 30.83 -8.89 25.75
CA VAL A 500 30.34 -9.95 24.86
C VAL A 500 30.93 -9.82 23.45
N LEU A 501 30.93 -8.60 22.91
CA LEU A 501 31.22 -8.30 21.50
C LEU A 501 32.69 -7.93 21.27
N GLY A 502 33.42 -7.58 22.32
CA GLY A 502 34.78 -7.04 22.24
C GLY A 502 34.78 -5.58 21.81
N ASP A 503 35.77 -5.20 20.99
CA ASP A 503 35.83 -3.87 20.41
C ASP A 503 34.59 -3.60 19.55
N MET A 504 33.87 -2.54 19.90
CA MET A 504 32.71 -2.04 19.16
C MET A 504 33.04 -0.71 18.50
N TYR A 505 32.50 -0.48 17.30
CA TYR A 505 32.79 0.67 16.44
C TYR A 505 31.49 1.37 16.05
N GLN A 506 31.51 2.69 15.98
CA GLN A 506 30.33 3.46 15.55
C GLN A 506 29.99 3.15 14.09
N THR A 507 28.72 3.15 13.69
CA THR A 507 28.34 3.09 12.28
C THR A 507 28.10 4.50 11.73
N GLU A 508 27.98 4.60 10.40
CA GLU A 508 27.62 5.85 9.71
C GLU A 508 26.15 6.28 9.95
N ASP A 509 25.35 5.40 10.55
CA ASP A 509 23.95 5.65 10.90
C ASP A 509 23.89 6.61 12.11
N VAL A 510 24.07 7.92 11.89
CA VAL A 510 24.21 8.92 12.96
C VAL A 510 23.15 10.03 12.90
N ILE A 511 22.72 10.51 14.06
CA ILE A 511 21.87 11.71 14.22
C ILE A 511 22.47 12.62 15.30
N GLU A 512 22.22 13.93 15.20
CA GLU A 512 22.50 14.88 16.28
C GLU A 512 21.75 14.49 17.56
N TYR A 513 22.46 14.37 18.68
CA TYR A 513 21.87 13.92 19.94
C TYR A 513 20.69 14.80 20.39
N SER A 514 20.81 16.11 20.22
CA SER A 514 19.77 17.10 20.55
C SER A 514 18.47 16.90 19.77
N ARG A 515 18.53 16.29 18.58
CA ARG A 515 17.35 16.04 17.73
C ARG A 515 16.58 14.79 18.11
N LEU A 516 17.16 13.86 18.88
CA LEU A 516 16.53 12.56 19.14
C LEU A 516 15.25 12.67 19.97
N LYS A 517 15.22 13.59 20.94
CA LYS A 517 14.08 13.81 21.83
C LYS A 517 12.79 14.14 21.08
N ASP A 518 12.90 14.97 20.04
CA ASP A 518 11.79 15.48 19.24
C ASP A 518 11.99 15.10 17.77
N PHE A 519 12.50 13.88 17.55
CA PHE A 519 12.83 13.40 16.23
C PHE A 519 11.59 13.27 15.34
N SER A 520 11.70 13.78 14.13
CA SER A 520 10.84 13.49 12.99
C SER A 520 11.70 13.51 11.73
N PHE A 521 11.36 12.68 10.73
CA PHE A 521 12.12 12.64 9.47
C PHE A 521 11.96 13.95 8.69
N VAL A 522 10.72 14.37 8.54
CA VAL A 522 10.28 15.67 8.00
C VAL A 522 9.28 16.24 9.02
N PRO A 523 9.22 17.56 9.26
CA PRO A 523 8.37 18.14 10.31
C PRO A 523 6.89 17.72 10.24
N GLU A 524 6.36 17.51 9.04
CA GLU A 524 4.98 17.08 8.80
C GLU A 524 4.75 15.57 8.83
N MET A 525 5.80 14.76 9.05
CA MET A 525 5.69 13.30 9.20
C MET A 525 5.46 12.90 10.65
N ALA A 526 5.25 11.59 10.86
CA ALA A 526 4.98 11.01 12.16
C ALA A 526 6.08 11.29 13.19
N HIS A 527 5.62 11.58 14.41
CA HIS A 527 6.39 11.78 15.64
C HIS A 527 6.24 10.58 16.57
N TYR A 528 7.03 10.52 17.65
CA TYR A 528 6.92 9.47 18.64
C TYR A 528 5.50 9.32 19.24
N SER A 529 4.77 10.44 19.36
CA SER A 529 3.41 10.47 19.90
C SER A 529 2.35 9.91 18.94
N ASP A 530 2.68 9.77 17.65
CA ASP A 530 1.75 9.29 16.63
C ASP A 530 1.71 7.76 16.67
N ILE A 531 1.16 7.21 17.76
CA ILE A 531 1.00 5.76 17.94
C ILE A 531 -0.16 5.26 17.09
N VAL A 532 0.03 4.10 16.44
CA VAL A 532 -1.02 3.44 15.66
C VAL A 532 -1.65 2.35 16.51
N GLU A 533 -2.94 2.53 16.84
CA GLU A 533 -3.73 1.52 17.56
C GLU A 533 -4.00 0.29 16.66
N LEU A 534 -3.88 -0.90 17.25
CA LEU A 534 -4.00 -2.19 16.60
C LEU A 534 -5.32 -2.86 17.00
N GLY A 535 -6.32 -2.76 16.12
CA GLY A 535 -7.63 -3.41 16.29
C GLY A 535 -8.59 -2.66 17.22
N ASP A 536 -9.82 -3.16 17.35
CA ASP A 536 -10.95 -2.48 18.01
C ASP A 536 -11.02 -2.66 19.54
N GLY A 537 -9.89 -2.87 20.23
CA GLY A 537 -9.84 -2.83 21.71
C GLY A 537 -10.49 -4.00 22.46
N ASN A 538 -10.67 -5.18 21.84
CA ASN A 538 -11.17 -6.38 22.54
C ASN A 538 -10.02 -7.24 23.08
N GLU A 539 -9.67 -7.09 24.37
CA GLU A 539 -8.78 -7.99 25.12
C GLU A 539 -7.47 -8.38 24.39
N PRO A 540 -6.65 -7.42 23.90
CA PRO A 540 -5.43 -7.71 23.13
C PRO A 540 -4.45 -8.64 23.85
N ALA A 541 -4.43 -8.63 25.18
CA ALA A 541 -3.61 -9.56 25.99
C ALA A 541 -4.02 -11.03 25.81
N LYS A 542 -5.31 -11.33 25.58
CA LYS A 542 -5.74 -12.70 25.27
C LYS A 542 -5.44 -13.08 23.83
N LYS A 543 -5.53 -12.13 22.90
CA LYS A 543 -5.29 -12.37 21.48
C LYS A 543 -3.86 -12.83 21.20
N ILE A 544 -2.88 -12.23 21.86
CA ILE A 544 -1.46 -12.62 21.73
C ILE A 544 -1.17 -14.04 22.28
N GLU A 545 -2.07 -14.61 23.07
CA GLU A 545 -1.93 -15.96 23.63
C GLU A 545 -2.54 -17.05 22.73
N SER A 546 -3.27 -16.69 21.67
CA SER A 546 -3.90 -17.65 20.75
C SER A 546 -2.87 -18.44 19.94
N GLU A 547 -3.23 -19.67 19.55
CA GLU A 547 -2.35 -20.53 18.75
C GLU A 547 -2.10 -19.95 17.35
N GLU A 548 -3.09 -19.24 16.79
CA GLU A 548 -2.97 -18.51 15.54
C GLU A 548 -1.97 -17.36 15.67
N ALA A 549 -2.07 -16.55 16.72
CA ALA A 549 -1.20 -15.40 16.94
C ALA A 549 0.27 -15.82 17.16
N LYS A 550 0.51 -16.93 17.87
CA LYS A 550 1.87 -17.46 18.14
C LYS A 550 2.68 -17.71 16.88
N ARG A 551 2.04 -17.98 15.73
CA ARG A 551 2.71 -18.15 14.42
C ARG A 551 3.39 -16.87 13.95
N TYR A 552 2.86 -15.71 14.35
CA TYR A 552 3.32 -14.38 13.95
C TYR A 552 4.10 -13.67 15.04
N ILE A 553 4.26 -14.27 16.22
CA ILE A 553 4.99 -13.70 17.36
C ILE A 553 6.38 -14.34 17.45
N ALA A 554 7.40 -13.48 17.56
CA ALA A 554 8.78 -13.86 17.85
C ALA A 554 9.01 -14.00 19.36
N TYR A 555 8.46 -13.07 20.15
CA TYR A 555 8.49 -13.12 21.61
C TYR A 555 7.39 -12.25 22.22
N THR A 556 7.05 -12.55 23.47
CA THR A 556 6.30 -11.66 24.37
C THR A 556 7.14 -11.38 25.61
N LEU A 557 7.12 -10.15 26.10
CA LEU A 557 7.89 -9.71 27.27
C LEU A 557 7.00 -8.85 28.17
N LYS A 558 6.68 -9.36 29.36
CA LYS A 558 5.95 -8.61 30.38
C LYS A 558 6.88 -7.63 31.09
N LEU A 559 6.49 -6.37 31.15
CA LEU A 559 7.25 -5.28 31.75
C LEU A 559 6.79 -4.97 33.18
N PRO A 560 7.65 -4.38 34.03
CA PRO A 560 7.31 -4.06 35.42
C PRO A 560 6.14 -3.08 35.58
N ASN A 561 5.89 -2.24 34.58
CA ASN A 561 4.76 -1.28 34.55
C ASN A 561 3.43 -1.92 34.10
N GLY A 562 3.39 -3.24 33.92
CA GLY A 562 2.19 -3.98 33.51
C GLY A 562 2.00 -4.09 31.99
N ALA A 563 2.78 -3.36 31.19
CA ALA A 563 2.72 -3.46 29.74
C ALA A 563 3.34 -4.79 29.24
N ILE A 564 2.93 -5.24 28.06
CA ILE A 564 3.48 -6.41 27.39
C ILE A 564 4.08 -5.96 26.05
N LEU A 565 5.39 -6.07 25.91
CA LEU A 565 6.08 -5.85 24.65
C LEU A 565 6.01 -7.13 23.80
N VAL A 566 5.62 -7.01 22.55
CA VAL A 566 5.47 -8.15 21.63
C VAL A 566 6.30 -7.90 20.38
N GLY A 567 7.24 -8.81 20.10
CA GLY A 567 8.01 -8.80 18.86
C GLY A 567 7.32 -9.65 17.80
N HIS A 568 7.15 -9.10 16.59
CA HIS A 568 6.43 -9.74 15.50
C HIS A 568 7.37 -10.35 14.48
N LYS A 569 7.10 -11.61 14.12
CA LYS A 569 7.66 -12.26 12.95
C LYS A 569 7.06 -11.60 11.72
N MET A 570 7.85 -10.75 11.10
CA MET A 570 7.56 -10.28 9.76
C MET A 570 7.83 -11.45 8.80
N ARG A 571 6.90 -11.75 7.89
CA ARG A 571 7.16 -12.74 6.82
C ARG A 571 8.49 -12.36 6.14
N MET A 572 9.37 -13.34 5.86
CA MET A 572 10.70 -13.10 5.27
C MET A 572 10.68 -12.21 4.03
N ARG A 573 9.56 -12.18 3.33
CA ARG A 573 9.37 -11.38 2.14
C ARG A 573 8.91 -9.93 2.41
N ASN A 574 8.33 -9.66 3.57
CA ASN A 574 8.15 -8.32 4.11
C ASN A 574 9.47 -7.70 4.57
N ASN A 575 10.58 -8.45 4.63
CA ASN A 575 11.89 -7.89 5.01
C ASN A 575 12.69 -7.44 3.77
N LYS A 576 12.22 -7.77 2.56
CA LYS A 576 12.88 -7.41 1.29
C LYS A 576 12.89 -5.92 1.00
N PHE A 577 12.07 -5.09 1.68
CA PHE A 577 12.19 -3.64 1.54
C PHE A 577 13.61 -3.19 1.89
N LEU A 578 14.26 -3.81 2.88
CA LEU A 578 15.67 -3.53 3.22
C LEU A 578 16.61 -3.83 2.07
N GLN A 579 16.35 -4.85 1.26
CA GLN A 579 17.14 -5.10 0.06
C GLN A 579 16.85 -4.05 -1.02
N LYS A 580 15.59 -3.61 -1.16
CA LYS A 580 15.15 -2.61 -2.16
C LYS A 580 15.83 -1.25 -1.98
N ILE A 581 16.02 -0.82 -0.73
CA ILE A 581 16.70 0.45 -0.40
C ILE A 581 18.19 0.27 -0.09
N GLY A 582 18.75 -0.93 -0.27
CA GLY A 582 20.17 -1.19 0.01
C GLY A 582 20.56 -1.22 1.49
N GLU A 583 19.59 -1.30 2.39
CA GLU A 583 19.74 -1.29 3.85
C GLU A 583 19.67 -2.69 4.49
N GLY A 584 19.98 -3.76 3.74
CA GLY A 584 20.05 -5.12 4.27
C GLY A 584 21.07 -5.28 5.41
N LYS A 585 22.07 -4.39 5.52
CA LYS A 585 23.01 -4.30 6.65
C LYS A 585 22.34 -3.90 7.97
N ASN A 586 21.11 -3.37 7.93
CA ASN A 586 20.37 -2.87 9.08
C ASN A 586 19.19 -3.76 9.49
N ALA A 587 19.25 -5.06 9.19
CA ALA A 587 18.19 -6.02 9.51
C ALA A 587 17.80 -6.11 11.00
N GLN A 588 18.65 -5.66 11.93
CA GLN A 588 18.35 -5.54 13.36
C GLN A 588 17.20 -4.59 13.71
N LEU A 589 16.66 -3.80 12.78
CA LEU A 589 15.38 -3.11 13.01
C LEU A 589 14.17 -4.07 13.03
N LEU A 590 14.36 -5.36 12.80
CA LEU A 590 13.35 -6.39 12.97
C LEU A 590 13.82 -7.42 14.02
N PRO A 591 12.91 -8.09 14.75
CA PRO A 591 11.45 -8.05 14.63
C PRO A 591 10.86 -6.71 15.05
N TYR A 592 9.79 -6.30 14.37
CA TYR A 592 9.06 -5.07 14.70
C TYR A 592 8.30 -5.26 16.02
N GLN A 593 8.19 -4.22 16.84
CA GLN A 593 7.59 -4.29 18.17
C GLN A 593 6.24 -3.59 18.25
N SER A 594 5.30 -4.21 18.96
CA SER A 594 4.08 -3.55 19.46
C SER A 594 4.06 -3.59 20.99
N MET A 595 3.25 -2.72 21.61
CA MET A 595 3.01 -2.70 23.03
C MET A 595 1.53 -2.97 23.33
N VAL A 596 1.26 -3.84 24.30
CA VAL A 596 -0.06 -3.99 24.92
C VAL A 596 -0.03 -3.30 26.28
N LYS A 597 -0.87 -2.29 26.47
CA LYS A 597 -0.98 -1.54 27.72
C LYS A 597 -2.38 -0.95 27.84
N ASP A 598 -2.94 -0.95 29.05
CA ASP A 598 -4.25 -0.37 29.35
C ASP A 598 -5.36 -0.90 28.41
N ASP A 599 -5.35 -2.22 28.18
CA ASP A 599 -6.25 -2.96 27.27
C ASP A 599 -6.21 -2.53 25.79
N LYS A 600 -5.14 -1.85 25.39
CA LYS A 600 -4.88 -1.45 24.01
C LYS A 600 -3.59 -2.04 23.49
N ALA A 601 -3.60 -2.44 22.23
CA ALA A 601 -2.40 -2.77 21.48
C ALA A 601 -2.05 -1.60 20.56
N TYR A 602 -0.79 -1.20 20.51
CA TYR A 602 -0.31 -0.14 19.63
C TYR A 602 1.11 -0.39 19.14
N ILE A 603 1.46 0.23 18.03
CA ILE A 603 2.83 0.30 17.50
C ILE A 603 3.26 1.76 17.41
N LEU A 604 4.57 2.00 17.40
CA LEU A 604 5.08 3.25 16.85
C LEU A 604 4.63 3.36 15.39
N ASP A 605 4.37 4.57 14.89
CA ASP A 605 4.11 4.74 13.47
C ASP A 605 5.26 4.10 12.66
N PRO A 606 4.97 3.20 11.71
CA PRO A 606 6.01 2.55 10.94
C PRO A 606 6.92 3.53 10.17
N THR A 607 6.40 4.68 9.73
CA THR A 607 7.20 5.74 9.09
C THR A 607 8.20 6.33 10.08
N TYR A 608 7.75 6.68 11.29
CA TYR A 608 8.62 7.19 12.36
C TYR A 608 9.70 6.16 12.71
N TYR A 609 9.31 4.91 12.94
CA TYR A 609 10.24 3.84 13.34
C TYR A 609 11.30 3.57 12.27
N LEU A 610 10.89 3.49 11.00
CA LEU A 610 11.81 3.25 9.89
C LEU A 610 12.80 4.40 9.73
N ALA A 611 12.33 5.65 9.78
CA ALA A 611 13.22 6.81 9.71
C ALA A 611 14.21 6.89 10.88
N LEU A 612 13.75 6.60 12.10
CA LEU A 612 14.61 6.59 13.28
C LEU A 612 15.65 5.48 13.21
N SER A 613 15.27 4.32 12.70
CA SER A 613 16.11 3.14 12.56
C SER A 613 17.04 3.19 11.35
N LEU A 614 16.74 4.02 10.35
CA LEU A 614 17.54 4.22 9.15
C LEU A 614 17.86 5.72 8.98
N PRO A 615 18.79 6.29 9.77
CA PRO A 615 19.09 7.72 9.76
C PRO A 615 19.54 8.30 8.42
N LEU A 616 20.06 7.46 7.54
CA LEU A 616 20.56 7.83 6.21
C LEU A 616 19.51 7.67 5.11
N LEU A 617 18.27 7.29 5.47
CA LEU A 617 17.19 7.08 4.53
C LEU A 617 16.85 8.38 3.80
N THR A 618 16.75 8.32 2.47
CA THR A 618 16.39 9.50 1.66
C THR A 618 14.90 9.52 1.34
N MET A 619 14.38 10.67 0.86
CA MET A 619 13.01 10.74 0.33
C MET A 619 12.82 9.79 -0.86
N GLU A 620 13.84 9.60 -1.70
CA GLU A 620 13.77 8.64 -2.81
C GLU A 620 13.60 7.22 -2.29
N ASP A 621 14.31 6.87 -1.22
CA ASP A 621 14.18 5.54 -0.60
C ASP A 621 12.81 5.36 0.03
N PHE A 622 12.27 6.38 0.72
CA PHE A 622 10.89 6.35 1.21
C PHE A 622 9.87 6.15 0.08
N MET A 623 10.05 6.81 -1.06
CA MET A 623 9.18 6.61 -2.22
C MET A 623 9.29 5.18 -2.76
N LYS A 624 10.48 4.57 -2.75
CA LYS A 624 10.65 3.15 -3.13
C LYS A 624 9.88 2.22 -2.18
N ILE A 625 9.71 2.58 -0.91
CA ILE A 625 9.04 1.75 0.10
C ILE A 625 7.74 2.37 0.61
N ALA A 626 7.06 3.18 -0.21
CA ALA A 626 5.91 3.97 0.23
C ALA A 626 4.76 3.12 0.80
N SER A 627 4.58 1.89 0.32
CA SER A 627 3.58 0.94 0.82
C SER A 627 4.03 0.12 2.04
N THR A 628 5.34 0.14 2.38
CA THR A 628 5.89 -0.67 3.47
C THR A 628 5.36 -0.29 4.86
N PRO A 629 5.22 1.00 5.23
CA PRO A 629 4.61 1.37 6.50
C PRO A 629 3.23 0.73 6.74
N ASP A 630 2.33 0.85 5.77
CA ASP A 630 0.98 0.27 5.84
C ASP A 630 1.03 -1.26 5.89
N GLN A 631 1.90 -1.89 5.11
CA GLN A 631 2.10 -3.34 5.12
C GLN A 631 2.60 -3.86 6.48
N ILE A 632 3.50 -3.13 7.16
CA ILE A 632 3.95 -3.46 8.51
C ILE A 632 2.77 -3.40 9.48
N ALA A 633 2.01 -2.30 9.47
CA ALA A 633 0.85 -2.13 10.35
C ALA A 633 -0.20 -3.22 10.11
N MET A 634 -0.52 -3.53 8.85
CA MET A 634 -1.44 -4.61 8.48
C MET A 634 -0.95 -5.98 8.93
N SER A 635 0.35 -6.28 8.75
CA SER A 635 0.93 -7.56 9.14
C SER A 635 0.89 -7.77 10.66
N ILE A 636 1.11 -6.71 11.44
CA ILE A 636 1.08 -6.78 12.91
C ILE A 636 -0.36 -6.85 13.43
N ARG A 637 -1.30 -6.14 12.80
CA ARG A 637 -2.73 -6.19 13.17
C ARG A 637 -3.27 -7.62 13.22
N ARG A 638 -2.74 -8.54 12.42
CA ARG A 638 -3.09 -9.98 12.42
C ARG A 638 -3.04 -10.63 13.80
N VAL A 639 -2.09 -10.21 14.65
CA VAL A 639 -1.92 -10.75 16.00
C VAL A 639 -3.01 -10.27 16.97
N TYR A 640 -3.65 -9.14 16.66
CA TYR A 640 -4.57 -8.41 17.55
C TYR A 640 -5.99 -8.34 17.03
N ARG A 641 -6.31 -9.10 15.98
CA ARG A 641 -7.64 -9.19 15.42
C ARG A 641 -8.47 -10.28 16.10
#